data_AF-A0A7Y9EGW4-F1
#
_entry.id   AF-A0A7Y9EGW4-F1
#
_cell.length_a   1.000
_cell.length_b   1.000
_cell.length_c   1.000
_cell.angle_alpha   90.00
_cell.angle_beta   90.00
_cell.angle_gamma   90.00
#
_symmetry.space_group_name_H-M   'P 1'
#
loop_
_entity.id
_entity.type
_entity.pdbx_description
1 polymer ?
#
loop_
_entity_poly.entity_id
_entity_poly.type
_entity_poly.pdbx_seq_one_letter_code
_entity_poly.pdbx_strand_id
1 'polypeptide(L)'
;MKKPRGSVRGSGAASADHGGVAISGVHIGDVHTAASPLARSAYLHQVRRIAPARLLDRDDELAELADFCTRDSGPSWAWWQAPAWSGKSALLAWFVLNPPPKVHVVSFFVTARWAGNSDRAAFADVVLEQLAEAAGQPVPAFLTDANREAHLLGLLDEAAARCREAGARLVLVVDGLDEDRGATTGPDAHSIAAFFPVRPPEGVRVVLAGRPHPPVPSDVPDDHPLRDPGIVRSLAPSEAARVVRVDAERELRSLLHGTELARDLLGLVVAAGGGLTSGDLGELTGVPVVDVDDRLRAVTGRTFSTRASHLRPGPGNEVYVLAHEELQDMAVAHLGEERLEAYRQRLHAWADGYRGRGWPAGTPEYLLRGYHRLLASRGDLPRTVACGTDGARHDRMLDITGGDVTALAEIGAAMDLICAGPEPDLEAMLALNIARERLTERNAEIPVEVPAAWAGAGRPARAEALAGSVPDPDRRARALTGAARAAVAVGDLEWAWRFLSQAEVAARSIAGPRWRTAELSGMVEVAGAAGDPGAARRLAEEAAGAARSGPASDLDSQAEGLAGVVASLVAVGERTQAETIARSIPESSWRRMALADVMAAAGEFDEAATLADSLPLPRWRAEKMAAVAAVAGAVGDPEWARRLADRAEAIARSPLDPQERGAVLAAAVEAATAAGDLERARRLIDQAVAVARTIANPYGQGQTMAGVVRAAAGAGRHDQAAALAVSIADDHWRPRTLVEVVKAVAATGEFDEAESIARSVLHQSRAAAALAEVAGGAGAAGDLERARRLAADAETLARSVSLRPWFGAVLIEAVGAAGDLERARRLADEAMGAVRSERDRRGQAMRLGELVRALAAIGERRHAETIARAVPDPYRQARALVEVAEAADAAGDRARARRLAAQAVTAAHLVADPIWQSEASGAAVAALASFGDVDQAAAAADSVPDRNRRAGALAAVVRSAVAGGDAERVRACVDRFEAALSDVSDPIALASALTRAVGAPAGRDPHRFADRAEAAARAVPDPGRRDMELRTLARAVAAAGDLDRGEDIARSATSPGERVMGVTEVLKAAGAAAPPAWARRLMDQAEDTARSNPLPVQRANALAWLAEGAVAVGDLDRAEALALEISHTGWQAQRFVLVAESAAPDRARRLLALALRAASWSLSLKALARVEPAAVSAAVDDLWTG
;
A
#
# COMPACT_ATOMS: atom_id res chain seq x y z
N MET A 1 45.31 18.94 -28.01
CA MET A 1 45.16 19.62 -29.33
C MET A 1 44.20 20.79 -29.17
N LYS A 2 44.51 21.95 -29.79
CA LYS A 2 43.74 23.22 -29.70
C LYS A 2 42.38 23.08 -30.42
N LYS A 3 41.29 23.57 -29.79
CA LYS A 3 39.96 23.74 -30.42
C LYS A 3 40.04 24.66 -31.65
N PRO A 4 39.35 24.38 -32.77
CA PRO A 4 39.12 25.38 -33.79
C PRO A 4 37.89 26.22 -33.43
N ARG A 5 38.07 27.55 -33.45
CA ARG A 5 36.98 28.54 -33.55
C ARG A 5 36.46 28.50 -34.99
N GLY A 6 35.28 27.91 -35.20
CA GLY A 6 34.53 28.04 -36.44
C GLY A 6 33.21 28.75 -36.15
N SER A 7 33.09 30.01 -36.57
CA SER A 7 31.78 30.66 -36.64
C SER A 7 31.04 30.13 -37.86
N VAL A 8 29.97 29.36 -37.64
CA VAL A 8 29.07 28.95 -38.73
C VAL A 8 28.08 30.10 -38.97
N ARG A 9 28.23 30.80 -40.10
CA ARG A 9 27.17 31.66 -40.67
C ARG A 9 26.58 30.95 -41.87
N GLY A 10 25.27 30.76 -41.87
CA GLY A 10 24.52 30.13 -42.96
C GLY A 10 24.11 28.66 -42.73
N SER A 11 23.88 28.20 -41.50
CA SER A 11 23.18 26.92 -41.29
C SER A 11 21.70 27.13 -41.62
N GLY A 12 21.25 26.55 -42.72
CA GLY A 12 19.87 26.67 -43.21
C GLY A 12 18.81 26.25 -42.19
N ALA A 13 17.55 26.60 -42.48
CA ALA A 13 16.41 26.13 -41.71
C ALA A 13 16.37 24.60 -41.70
N ALA A 14 16.41 23.99 -40.52
CA ALA A 14 16.17 22.57 -40.32
C ALA A 14 14.87 22.44 -39.51
N SER A 15 13.90 21.70 -40.05
CA SER A 15 12.64 21.35 -39.39
C SER A 15 12.56 19.84 -39.22
N ALA A 16 11.95 19.39 -38.13
CA ALA A 16 11.59 17.99 -37.91
C ALA A 16 10.16 17.92 -37.36
N ASP A 17 9.41 16.91 -37.79
CA ASP A 17 8.06 16.62 -37.29
C ASP A 17 8.10 15.78 -36.01
N HIS A 18 6.94 15.50 -35.41
CA HIS A 18 6.79 14.99 -34.04
C HIS A 18 7.63 13.73 -33.76
N GLY A 19 8.64 13.90 -32.90
CA GLY A 19 9.61 12.86 -32.51
C GLY A 19 10.96 12.91 -33.23
N GLY A 20 11.13 13.78 -34.23
CA GLY A 20 12.40 13.99 -34.92
C GLY A 20 13.26 15.09 -34.31
N VAL A 21 14.58 14.99 -34.46
CA VAL A 21 15.55 16.01 -34.03
C VAL A 21 16.12 16.71 -35.25
N ALA A 22 15.82 18.01 -35.41
CA ALA A 22 16.46 18.85 -36.41
C ALA A 22 17.65 19.60 -35.78
N ILE A 23 18.86 19.34 -36.28
CA ILE A 23 20.09 20.00 -35.80
C ILE A 23 20.57 20.99 -36.87
N SER A 24 20.61 22.28 -36.55
CA SER A 24 21.31 23.29 -37.35
C SER A 24 22.64 23.64 -36.66
N GLY A 25 23.74 23.04 -37.13
CA GLY A 25 25.08 23.23 -36.56
C GLY A 25 25.93 21.95 -36.56
N VAL A 26 27.10 21.98 -35.90
CA VAL A 26 28.01 20.81 -35.80
C VAL A 26 27.81 20.15 -34.44
N HIS A 27 27.27 18.94 -34.42
CA HIS A 27 27.19 18.06 -33.25
C HIS A 27 28.42 17.13 -33.23
N ILE A 28 29.08 16.98 -32.07
CA ILE A 28 30.21 16.06 -31.87
C ILE A 28 29.89 15.22 -30.62
N GLY A 29 29.42 14.00 -30.83
CA GLY A 29 28.87 13.07 -29.83
C GLY A 29 27.80 12.17 -30.46
N ASP A 30 27.31 11.16 -29.73
CA ASP A 30 26.18 10.32 -30.16
C ASP A 30 24.83 10.93 -29.71
N VAL A 31 23.85 10.97 -30.60
CA VAL A 31 22.47 11.42 -30.31
C VAL A 31 21.57 10.21 -30.14
N HIS A 32 21.06 10.01 -28.92
CA HIS A 32 20.08 8.96 -28.62
C HIS A 32 18.72 9.60 -28.30
N THR A 33 17.72 9.41 -29.16
CA THR A 33 16.33 9.80 -28.90
C THR A 33 15.61 8.66 -28.19
N ALA A 34 15.43 8.79 -26.87
CA ALA A 34 14.66 7.85 -26.07
C ALA A 34 13.15 8.06 -26.29
N ALA A 35 12.56 7.35 -27.26
CA ALA A 35 11.11 7.15 -27.28
C ALA A 35 10.77 6.14 -26.19
N SER A 36 9.77 6.41 -25.33
CA SER A 36 9.07 5.35 -24.59
C SER A 36 8.81 4.20 -25.57
N PRO A 37 8.99 2.93 -25.17
CA PRO A 37 8.65 1.84 -26.08
C PRO A 37 7.20 2.07 -26.51
N LEU A 38 7.04 2.31 -27.81
CA LEU A 38 5.74 2.47 -28.42
C LEU A 38 4.92 1.25 -28.03
N ALA A 39 3.66 1.45 -27.67
CA ALA A 39 2.79 0.31 -27.43
C ALA A 39 2.88 -0.65 -28.62
N ARG A 40 2.99 -1.95 -28.35
CA ARG A 40 2.97 -3.01 -29.35
C ARG A 40 1.95 -4.02 -28.91
N SER A 41 0.79 -4.00 -29.55
CA SER A 41 -0.27 -4.92 -29.21
C SER A 41 0.06 -6.32 -29.71
N ALA A 42 0.00 -7.29 -28.81
CA ALA A 42 0.09 -8.70 -29.16
C ALA A 42 -1.22 -9.26 -29.74
N TYR A 43 -2.28 -8.43 -29.83
CA TYR A 43 -3.64 -8.88 -30.14
C TYR A 43 -3.77 -9.55 -31.52
N LEU A 44 -2.92 -9.23 -32.49
CA LEU A 44 -2.91 -9.92 -33.78
C LEU A 44 -2.58 -11.43 -33.67
N HIS A 45 -1.85 -11.87 -32.63
CA HIS A 45 -1.66 -13.32 -32.37
C HIS A 45 -2.98 -14.02 -32.03
N GLN A 46 -3.90 -13.30 -31.39
CA GLN A 46 -5.24 -13.79 -31.06
C GLN A 46 -6.12 -13.82 -32.31
N VAL A 47 -6.07 -12.78 -33.15
CA VAL A 47 -6.81 -12.73 -34.42
C VAL A 47 -6.37 -13.86 -35.38
N ARG A 48 -5.08 -14.20 -35.43
CA ARG A 48 -4.56 -15.34 -36.23
C ARG A 48 -5.16 -16.70 -35.86
N ARG A 49 -5.68 -16.86 -34.64
CA ARG A 49 -6.36 -18.09 -34.21
C ARG A 49 -7.81 -18.15 -34.67
N ILE A 50 -8.42 -17.01 -34.96
CA ILE A 50 -9.79 -16.87 -35.46
C ILE A 50 -9.80 -16.97 -36.99
N ALA A 51 -8.79 -16.38 -37.65
CA ALA A 51 -8.70 -16.34 -39.09
C ALA A 51 -8.57 -17.74 -39.71
N PRO A 52 -9.34 -18.05 -40.76
CA PRO A 52 -9.19 -19.32 -41.48
C PRO A 52 -7.85 -19.35 -42.22
N ALA A 53 -7.34 -20.55 -42.53
CA ALA A 53 -6.13 -20.70 -43.35
C ALA A 53 -6.33 -20.19 -44.80
N ARG A 54 -7.57 -20.23 -45.30
CA ARG A 54 -7.98 -19.66 -46.59
C ARG A 54 -9.43 -19.18 -46.48
N LEU A 55 -9.70 -17.93 -46.87
CA LEU A 55 -11.05 -17.42 -47.04
C LEU A 55 -11.58 -17.83 -48.42
N LEU A 56 -12.81 -18.34 -48.49
CA LEU A 56 -13.46 -18.83 -49.72
C LEU A 56 -14.75 -18.04 -49.96
N ASP A 57 -15.03 -17.73 -51.23
CA ASP A 57 -16.28 -17.12 -51.72
C ASP A 57 -16.69 -15.81 -51.00
N ARG A 58 -15.71 -14.90 -50.80
CA ARG A 58 -15.89 -13.63 -50.07
C ARG A 58 -15.20 -12.42 -50.70
N ASP A 59 -14.83 -12.53 -51.98
CA ASP A 59 -14.09 -11.48 -52.68
C ASP A 59 -14.92 -10.20 -52.83
N ASP A 60 -16.24 -10.33 -53.03
CA ASP A 60 -17.16 -9.19 -53.18
C ASP A 60 -17.30 -8.41 -51.85
N GLU A 61 -17.45 -9.10 -50.73
CA GLU A 61 -17.59 -8.43 -49.42
C GLU A 61 -16.25 -7.88 -48.91
N LEU A 62 -15.14 -8.52 -49.24
CA LEU A 62 -13.81 -7.93 -49.02
C LEU A 62 -13.61 -6.67 -49.87
N ALA A 63 -14.08 -6.66 -51.12
CA ALA A 63 -14.04 -5.48 -51.97
C ALA A 63 -14.92 -4.35 -51.43
N GLU A 64 -16.11 -4.66 -50.91
CA GLU A 64 -16.98 -3.68 -50.26
C GLU A 64 -16.37 -3.13 -48.96
N LEU A 65 -15.80 -3.99 -48.11
CA LEU A 65 -15.08 -3.57 -46.90
C LEU A 65 -13.90 -2.67 -47.25
N ALA A 66 -13.13 -3.04 -48.28
CA ALA A 66 -12.01 -2.24 -48.75
C ALA A 66 -12.48 -0.88 -49.26
N ASP A 67 -13.49 -0.84 -50.14
CA ASP A 67 -14.08 0.40 -50.64
C ASP A 67 -14.61 1.31 -49.51
N PHE A 68 -15.31 0.73 -48.53
CA PHE A 68 -15.81 1.45 -47.35
C PHE A 68 -14.67 2.10 -46.56
N CYS A 69 -13.58 1.35 -46.35
CA CYS A 69 -12.44 1.84 -45.62
C CYS A 69 -11.63 2.89 -46.43
N THR A 70 -11.64 2.84 -47.76
CA THR A 70 -10.83 3.74 -48.60
C THR A 70 -11.55 4.97 -49.16
N ARG A 71 -12.89 4.99 -49.27
CA ARG A 71 -13.64 6.12 -49.89
C ARG A 71 -13.46 7.46 -49.16
N ASP A 72 -13.25 8.56 -49.89
CA ASP A 72 -12.95 9.88 -49.30
C ASP A 72 -14.12 10.55 -48.58
N SER A 73 -15.36 10.25 -48.98
CA SER A 73 -16.57 10.79 -48.38
C SER A 73 -17.65 9.70 -48.22
N GLY A 74 -18.57 9.90 -47.29
CA GLY A 74 -19.63 8.93 -46.98
C GLY A 74 -19.73 8.59 -45.48
N PRO A 75 -20.67 7.71 -45.11
CA PRO A 75 -20.95 7.37 -43.71
C PRO A 75 -19.73 6.75 -43.04
N SER A 76 -19.52 7.08 -41.76
CA SER A 76 -18.41 6.54 -40.96
C SER A 76 -18.71 5.20 -40.30
N TRP A 77 -19.94 4.70 -40.46
CA TRP A 77 -20.43 3.48 -39.83
C TRP A 77 -20.84 2.45 -40.87
N ALA A 78 -20.42 1.21 -40.66
CA ALA A 78 -20.95 0.04 -41.34
C ALA A 78 -21.19 -1.06 -40.32
N TRP A 79 -22.41 -1.61 -40.30
CA TRP A 79 -22.77 -2.70 -39.41
C TRP A 79 -23.14 -3.95 -40.20
N TRP A 80 -22.20 -4.88 -40.26
CA TRP A 80 -22.35 -6.17 -40.92
C TRP A 80 -23.20 -7.10 -40.08
N GLN A 81 -24.45 -7.26 -40.48
CA GLN A 81 -25.38 -8.15 -39.83
C GLN A 81 -25.57 -9.41 -40.65
N ALA A 82 -25.44 -10.55 -39.97
CA ALA A 82 -25.87 -11.81 -40.52
C ALA A 82 -26.19 -12.82 -39.42
N PRO A 83 -26.98 -13.86 -39.75
CA PRO A 83 -27.21 -14.97 -38.85
C PRO A 83 -25.91 -15.62 -38.36
N ALA A 84 -25.99 -16.40 -37.29
CA ALA A 84 -24.89 -17.24 -36.83
C ALA A 84 -24.34 -18.11 -37.97
N TRP A 85 -23.03 -18.36 -37.96
CA TRP A 85 -22.32 -19.16 -38.98
C TRP A 85 -22.44 -18.68 -40.43
N SER A 86 -22.55 -17.37 -40.64
CA SER A 86 -22.39 -16.77 -41.97
C SER A 86 -20.91 -16.50 -42.33
N GLY A 87 -19.98 -16.73 -41.41
CA GLY A 87 -18.56 -16.46 -41.60
C GLY A 87 -18.14 -15.02 -41.31
N LYS A 88 -18.92 -14.25 -40.52
CA LYS A 88 -18.60 -12.85 -40.12
C LYS A 88 -17.21 -12.74 -39.48
N SER A 89 -16.97 -13.48 -38.40
CA SER A 89 -15.70 -13.46 -37.68
C SER A 89 -14.54 -13.90 -38.56
N ALA A 90 -14.77 -14.86 -39.47
CA ALA A 90 -13.77 -15.30 -40.44
C ALA A 90 -13.45 -14.21 -41.49
N LEU A 91 -14.47 -13.52 -42.01
CA LEU A 91 -14.32 -12.40 -42.95
C LEU A 91 -13.57 -11.24 -42.30
N LEU A 92 -13.99 -10.83 -41.10
CA LEU A 92 -13.37 -9.72 -40.38
C LEU A 92 -11.97 -10.05 -39.86
N ALA A 93 -11.73 -11.26 -39.34
CA ALA A 93 -10.39 -11.67 -38.95
C ALA A 93 -9.44 -11.74 -40.15
N TRP A 94 -9.94 -12.21 -41.31
CA TRP A 94 -9.16 -12.19 -42.54
C TRP A 94 -8.88 -10.76 -43.02
N PHE A 95 -9.86 -9.86 -42.95
CA PHE A 95 -9.70 -8.43 -43.28
C PHE A 95 -8.69 -7.73 -42.35
N VAL A 96 -8.76 -7.97 -41.04
CA VAL A 96 -7.81 -7.42 -40.05
C VAL A 96 -6.38 -7.87 -40.33
N LEU A 97 -6.18 -9.12 -40.75
CA LEU A 97 -4.86 -9.64 -41.10
C LEU A 97 -4.40 -9.23 -42.51
N ASN A 98 -5.32 -8.85 -43.39
CA ASN A 98 -5.06 -8.48 -44.78
C ASN A 98 -5.79 -7.17 -45.17
N PRO A 99 -5.51 -6.04 -44.49
CA PRO A 99 -6.18 -4.78 -44.79
C PRO A 99 -5.70 -4.22 -46.13
N PRO A 100 -6.53 -3.43 -46.84
CA PRO A 100 -6.10 -2.76 -48.06
C PRO A 100 -4.97 -1.74 -47.77
N PRO A 101 -4.17 -1.36 -48.79
CA PRO A 101 -3.11 -0.38 -48.61
C PRO A 101 -3.65 0.93 -48.03
N LYS A 102 -2.89 1.56 -47.13
CA LYS A 102 -3.24 2.82 -46.46
C LYS A 102 -4.46 2.72 -45.51
N VAL A 103 -4.73 1.53 -44.96
CA VAL A 103 -5.69 1.35 -43.87
C VAL A 103 -4.96 0.77 -42.65
N HIS A 104 -5.18 1.38 -41.48
CA HIS A 104 -4.69 0.91 -40.19
C HIS A 104 -5.89 0.40 -39.38
N VAL A 105 -5.85 -0.86 -38.98
CA VAL A 105 -6.99 -1.53 -38.33
C VAL A 105 -6.71 -1.72 -36.86
N VAL A 106 -7.65 -1.26 -36.02
CA VAL A 106 -7.75 -1.60 -34.61
C VAL A 106 -8.93 -2.56 -34.47
N SER A 107 -8.74 -3.68 -33.77
CA SER A 107 -9.76 -4.74 -33.75
C SER A 107 -10.08 -5.26 -32.35
N PHE A 108 -11.33 -5.65 -32.15
CA PHE A 108 -11.78 -6.38 -30.97
C PHE A 108 -12.79 -7.45 -31.36
N PHE A 109 -12.55 -8.70 -30.96
CA PHE A 109 -13.47 -9.82 -31.15
C PHE A 109 -14.10 -10.15 -29.80
N VAL A 110 -15.35 -9.73 -29.63
CA VAL A 110 -16.16 -10.02 -28.44
C VAL A 110 -16.45 -11.53 -28.46
N THR A 111 -16.06 -12.24 -27.40
CA THR A 111 -16.43 -13.65 -27.27
C THR A 111 -16.41 -14.14 -25.83
N ALA A 112 -17.47 -14.87 -25.44
CA ALA A 112 -17.54 -15.57 -24.16
C ALA A 112 -16.50 -16.71 -23.99
N ARG A 113 -15.84 -17.13 -25.08
CA ARG A 113 -14.88 -18.25 -25.11
C ARG A 113 -13.58 -17.97 -24.36
N TRP A 114 -13.25 -16.70 -24.14
CA TRP A 114 -12.03 -16.27 -23.47
C TRP A 114 -12.39 -15.50 -22.20
N ALA A 115 -12.02 -16.06 -21.04
CA ALA A 115 -12.30 -15.45 -19.75
C ALA A 115 -11.70 -14.04 -19.71
N GLY A 116 -12.57 -13.02 -19.66
CA GLY A 116 -12.19 -11.61 -19.67
C GLY A 116 -12.17 -10.93 -21.05
N ASN A 117 -12.94 -11.39 -22.05
CA ASN A 117 -13.09 -10.75 -23.38
C ASN A 117 -14.56 -10.61 -23.85
N SER A 118 -15.49 -10.41 -22.91
CA SER A 118 -16.94 -10.36 -23.20
C SER A 118 -17.64 -9.19 -22.52
N ASP A 119 -16.89 -8.19 -22.05
CA ASP A 119 -17.40 -7.05 -21.31
C ASP A 119 -16.67 -5.75 -21.70
N ARG A 120 -17.20 -4.64 -21.19
CA ARG A 120 -16.71 -3.28 -21.42
C ARG A 120 -15.26 -3.05 -20.97
N ALA A 121 -14.85 -3.65 -19.85
CA ALA A 121 -13.51 -3.47 -19.30
C ALA A 121 -12.46 -4.11 -20.23
N ALA A 122 -12.76 -5.32 -20.71
CA ALA A 122 -11.92 -6.03 -21.67
C ALA A 122 -11.79 -5.30 -23.01
N PHE A 123 -12.91 -4.78 -23.54
CA PHE A 123 -12.90 -3.97 -24.76
C PHE A 123 -11.94 -2.77 -24.62
N ALA A 124 -12.08 -2.04 -23.52
CA ALA A 124 -11.30 -0.84 -23.30
C ALA A 124 -9.80 -1.16 -23.17
N ASP A 125 -9.42 -2.19 -22.42
CA ASP A 125 -8.02 -2.55 -22.19
C ASP A 125 -7.30 -2.97 -23.48
N VAL A 126 -7.97 -3.76 -24.33
CA VAL A 126 -7.41 -4.27 -25.59
C VAL A 126 -7.35 -3.19 -26.67
N VAL A 127 -8.36 -2.32 -26.75
CA VAL A 127 -8.41 -1.26 -27.76
C VAL A 127 -7.47 -0.11 -27.40
N LEU A 128 -7.29 0.20 -26.12
CA LEU A 128 -6.33 1.23 -25.65
C LEU A 128 -4.89 0.92 -26.07
N GLU A 129 -4.46 -0.33 -25.94
CA GLU A 129 -3.11 -0.74 -26.36
C GLU A 129 -2.89 -0.56 -27.86
N GLN A 130 -3.87 -0.97 -28.68
CA GLN A 130 -3.81 -0.84 -30.14
C GLN A 130 -3.89 0.62 -30.60
N LEU A 131 -4.71 1.45 -29.95
CA LEU A 131 -4.79 2.89 -30.27
C LEU A 131 -3.52 3.62 -29.87
N ALA A 132 -2.91 3.26 -28.73
CA ALA A 132 -1.60 3.78 -28.35
C ALA A 132 -0.52 3.39 -29.37
N GLU A 133 -0.53 2.15 -29.88
CA GLU A 133 0.38 1.70 -30.94
C GLU A 133 0.17 2.52 -32.23
N ALA A 134 -1.09 2.70 -32.66
CA ALA A 134 -1.44 3.47 -33.85
C ALA A 134 -1.11 4.96 -33.72
N ALA A 135 -1.30 5.54 -32.53
CA ALA A 135 -0.89 6.90 -32.19
C ALA A 135 0.63 7.00 -32.00
N GLY A 136 1.35 5.87 -31.97
CA GLY A 136 2.76 5.74 -31.63
C GLY A 136 3.11 6.47 -30.34
N GLN A 137 2.37 6.11 -29.31
CA GLN A 137 2.50 6.56 -27.94
C GLN A 137 2.55 5.33 -27.01
N PRO A 138 3.05 5.48 -25.77
CA PRO A 138 2.91 4.44 -24.76
C PRO A 138 1.45 4.31 -24.29
N VAL A 139 1.06 3.13 -23.81
CA VAL A 139 -0.24 2.96 -23.13
C VAL A 139 -0.26 3.79 -21.84
N PRO A 140 -1.32 4.56 -21.56
CA PRO A 140 -1.42 5.34 -20.33
C PRO A 140 -1.29 4.46 -19.08
N ALA A 141 -0.33 4.79 -18.20
CA ALA A 141 0.07 3.93 -17.07
C ALA A 141 -0.95 3.86 -15.90
N PHE A 142 -2.15 4.44 -16.07
CA PHE A 142 -3.20 4.51 -15.04
C PHE A 142 -4.58 4.69 -15.65
N LEU A 143 -5.35 3.62 -15.69
CA LEU A 143 -6.74 3.66 -16.13
C LEU A 143 -7.62 3.12 -15.00
N THR A 144 -8.29 4.02 -14.29
CA THR A 144 -9.41 3.65 -13.42
C THR A 144 -10.64 3.43 -14.27
N ASP A 145 -11.62 2.63 -13.80
CA ASP A 145 -12.86 2.42 -14.55
C ASP A 145 -13.57 3.74 -14.89
N ALA A 146 -13.40 4.77 -14.05
CA ALA A 146 -13.99 6.09 -14.22
C ALA A 146 -13.29 6.97 -15.29
N ASN A 147 -12.00 6.79 -15.57
CA ASN A 147 -11.25 7.61 -16.54
C ASN A 147 -10.91 6.88 -17.85
N ARG A 148 -11.11 5.55 -17.90
CA ARG A 148 -10.73 4.69 -19.03
C ARG A 148 -11.40 5.10 -20.34
N GLU A 149 -12.66 5.52 -20.26
CA GLU A 149 -13.44 6.00 -21.40
C GLU A 149 -12.87 7.28 -22.02
N ALA A 150 -12.58 8.29 -21.19
CA ALA A 150 -12.02 9.56 -21.65
C ALA A 150 -10.66 9.38 -22.33
N HIS A 151 -9.81 8.49 -21.80
CA HIS A 151 -8.50 8.19 -22.39
C HIS A 151 -8.59 7.43 -23.70
N LEU A 152 -9.52 6.49 -23.83
CA LEU A 152 -9.73 5.75 -25.08
C LEU A 152 -10.21 6.69 -26.20
N LEU A 153 -11.16 7.58 -25.90
CA LEU A 153 -11.64 8.58 -26.85
C LEU A 153 -10.51 9.55 -27.27
N GLY A 154 -9.69 10.01 -26.33
CA GLY A 154 -8.53 10.84 -26.63
C GLY A 154 -7.51 10.15 -27.53
N LEU A 155 -7.16 8.89 -27.24
CA LEU A 155 -6.25 8.11 -28.10
C LEU A 155 -6.85 7.79 -29.47
N LEU A 156 -8.18 7.65 -29.56
CA LEU A 156 -8.86 7.48 -30.85
C LEU A 156 -8.71 8.71 -31.74
N ASP A 157 -8.85 9.91 -31.17
CA ASP A 157 -8.62 11.19 -31.88
C ASP A 157 -7.17 11.30 -32.37
N GLU A 158 -6.21 11.00 -31.51
CA GLU A 158 -4.78 11.12 -31.79
C GLU A 158 -4.29 10.08 -32.81
N ALA A 159 -4.70 8.81 -32.66
CA ALA A 159 -4.42 7.76 -33.63
C ALA A 159 -5.02 8.08 -35.01
N ALA A 160 -6.23 8.65 -35.03
CA ALA A 160 -6.87 9.08 -36.27
C ALA A 160 -6.09 10.21 -36.94
N ALA A 161 -5.67 11.23 -36.18
CA ALA A 161 -4.85 12.32 -36.69
C ALA A 161 -3.53 11.83 -37.30
N ARG A 162 -2.82 10.96 -36.59
CA ARG A 162 -1.57 10.38 -37.06
C ARG A 162 -1.73 9.51 -38.30
N CYS A 163 -2.82 8.72 -38.37
CA CYS A 163 -3.12 7.96 -39.58
C CYS A 163 -3.35 8.90 -40.78
N ARG A 164 -4.11 9.99 -40.61
CA ARG A 164 -4.34 10.98 -41.67
C ARG A 164 -3.05 11.66 -42.13
N GLU A 165 -2.17 12.03 -41.21
CA GLU A 165 -0.84 12.58 -41.52
C GLU A 165 0.01 11.61 -42.33
N ALA A 166 -0.07 10.31 -42.04
CA ALA A 166 0.58 9.25 -42.80
C ALA A 166 -0.12 8.89 -44.13
N GLY A 167 -1.18 9.61 -44.51
CA GLY A 167 -1.98 9.31 -45.70
C GLY A 167 -2.74 7.98 -45.61
N ALA A 168 -2.96 7.48 -44.40
CA ALA A 168 -3.69 6.27 -44.09
C ALA A 168 -5.01 6.58 -43.35
N ARG A 169 -5.90 5.61 -43.28
CA ARG A 169 -7.17 5.73 -42.57
C ARG A 169 -7.25 4.78 -41.39
N LEU A 170 -7.69 5.28 -40.23
CA LEU A 170 -7.95 4.46 -39.04
C LEU A 170 -9.33 3.80 -39.15
N VAL A 171 -9.36 2.48 -38.97
CA VAL A 171 -10.58 1.66 -39.01
C VAL A 171 -10.69 0.87 -37.73
N LEU A 172 -11.79 1.05 -36.99
CA LEU A 172 -12.12 0.26 -35.80
C LEU A 172 -13.05 -0.89 -36.20
N VAL A 173 -12.61 -2.13 -36.00
CA VAL A 173 -13.36 -3.35 -36.31
C VAL A 173 -13.79 -4.02 -35.01
N VAL A 174 -15.09 -4.15 -34.76
CA VAL A 174 -15.60 -4.89 -33.60
C VAL A 174 -16.53 -5.99 -34.07
N ASP A 175 -16.11 -7.25 -33.84
CA ASP A 175 -16.87 -8.44 -34.20
C ASP A 175 -17.55 -9.03 -32.95
N GLY A 176 -18.78 -9.52 -33.11
CA GLY A 176 -19.53 -10.19 -32.05
C GLY A 176 -20.22 -9.24 -31.07
N LEU A 177 -20.64 -8.04 -31.49
CA LEU A 177 -21.31 -7.08 -30.60
C LEU A 177 -22.57 -7.65 -29.93
N ASP A 178 -23.20 -8.67 -30.52
CA ASP A 178 -24.31 -9.43 -29.94
C ASP A 178 -23.93 -10.36 -28.77
N GLU A 179 -22.64 -10.67 -28.59
CA GLU A 179 -22.09 -11.51 -27.52
C GLU A 179 -21.66 -10.70 -26.27
N ASP A 180 -21.98 -9.40 -26.23
CA ASP A 180 -21.68 -8.53 -25.09
C ASP A 180 -22.51 -8.88 -23.85
N ARG A 181 -21.84 -9.23 -22.74
CA ARG A 181 -22.47 -9.57 -21.46
C ARG A 181 -22.61 -8.37 -20.53
N GLY A 182 -21.98 -7.24 -20.85
CA GLY A 182 -21.97 -6.02 -20.04
C GLY A 182 -23.35 -5.36 -19.85
N ALA A 183 -24.35 -5.69 -20.68
CA ALA A 183 -25.70 -5.16 -20.56
C ALA A 183 -26.59 -5.91 -19.54
N THR A 184 -26.14 -7.04 -18.97
CA THR A 184 -26.99 -7.98 -18.19
C THR A 184 -26.65 -8.08 -16.69
N THR A 185 -25.62 -7.39 -16.22
CA THR A 185 -25.01 -7.58 -14.88
C THR A 185 -25.31 -6.47 -13.87
N GLY A 186 -26.58 -6.08 -13.72
CA GLY A 186 -27.04 -5.17 -12.66
C GLY A 186 -27.36 -3.73 -13.11
N PRO A 187 -27.77 -2.84 -12.17
CA PRO A 187 -28.30 -1.50 -12.50
C PRO A 187 -27.26 -0.51 -13.07
N ASP A 188 -25.97 -0.74 -12.81
CA ASP A 188 -24.85 0.11 -13.26
C ASP A 188 -24.05 -0.55 -14.43
N ALA A 189 -24.63 -1.56 -15.07
CA ALA A 189 -23.98 -2.32 -16.12
C ALA A 189 -24.15 -1.64 -17.50
N HIS A 190 -23.04 -1.34 -18.18
CA HIS A 190 -23.02 -0.63 -19.46
C HIS A 190 -22.49 -1.52 -20.59
N SER A 191 -23.13 -1.45 -21.75
CA SER A 191 -22.76 -2.19 -22.95
C SER A 191 -21.50 -1.63 -23.64
N ILE A 192 -20.79 -2.47 -24.39
CA ILE A 192 -19.73 -2.06 -25.33
C ILE A 192 -20.32 -1.10 -26.37
N ALA A 193 -21.58 -1.31 -26.78
CA ALA A 193 -22.27 -0.46 -27.74
C ALA A 193 -22.42 0.99 -27.25
N ALA A 194 -22.63 1.20 -25.94
CA ALA A 194 -22.71 2.53 -25.33
C ALA A 194 -21.35 3.26 -25.24
N PHE A 195 -20.24 2.55 -25.44
CA PHE A 195 -18.89 3.13 -25.43
C PHE A 195 -18.57 3.93 -26.70
N PHE A 196 -19.30 3.68 -27.79
CA PHE A 196 -19.02 4.31 -29.06
C PHE A 196 -19.51 5.77 -29.10
N PRO A 197 -18.70 6.71 -29.65
CA PRO A 197 -19.15 8.08 -29.78
C PRO A 197 -20.17 8.22 -30.91
N VAL A 198 -21.23 9.03 -30.68
CA VAL A 198 -22.27 9.37 -31.67
C VAL A 198 -21.66 9.88 -32.98
N ARG A 199 -20.54 10.62 -32.89
CA ARG A 199 -19.75 11.07 -34.05
C ARG A 199 -18.30 10.63 -33.87
N PRO A 200 -17.81 9.65 -34.63
CA PRO A 200 -16.41 9.28 -34.59
C PRO A 200 -15.53 10.42 -35.12
N PRO A 201 -14.25 10.47 -34.73
CA PRO A 201 -13.32 11.50 -35.19
C PRO A 201 -13.22 11.56 -36.72
N GLU A 202 -12.86 12.73 -37.25
CA GLU A 202 -12.80 12.95 -38.70
C GLU A 202 -11.87 11.92 -39.38
N GLY A 203 -12.38 11.23 -40.39
CA GLY A 203 -11.63 10.20 -41.10
C GLY A 203 -11.55 8.84 -40.40
N VAL A 204 -12.18 8.62 -39.25
CA VAL A 204 -12.33 7.26 -38.67
C VAL A 204 -13.51 6.53 -39.33
N ARG A 205 -13.32 5.25 -39.64
CA ARG A 205 -14.41 4.33 -40.01
C ARG A 205 -14.61 3.28 -38.93
N VAL A 206 -15.85 2.98 -38.60
CA VAL A 206 -16.22 1.94 -37.64
C VAL A 206 -16.97 0.84 -38.38
N VAL A 207 -16.42 -0.37 -38.31
CA VAL A 207 -16.99 -1.59 -38.87
C VAL A 207 -17.40 -2.47 -37.71
N LEU A 208 -18.71 -2.66 -37.55
CA LEU A 208 -19.26 -3.55 -36.55
C LEU A 208 -19.76 -4.82 -37.22
N ALA A 209 -19.71 -5.93 -36.51
CA ALA A 209 -20.43 -7.13 -36.88
C ALA A 209 -21.23 -7.69 -35.72
N GLY A 210 -22.41 -8.21 -36.06
CA GLY A 210 -23.24 -8.92 -35.10
C GLY A 210 -24.44 -9.58 -35.74
N ARG A 211 -25.41 -9.97 -34.91
CA ARG A 211 -26.69 -10.50 -35.35
C ARG A 211 -27.77 -9.39 -35.41
N PRO A 212 -28.84 -9.58 -36.20
CA PRO A 212 -30.01 -8.70 -36.14
C PRO A 212 -30.74 -8.71 -34.78
N HIS A 213 -30.51 -9.76 -33.97
CA HIS A 213 -31.05 -9.93 -32.62
C HIS A 213 -29.94 -10.40 -31.67
N PRO A 214 -29.84 -9.87 -30.44
CA PRO A 214 -30.70 -8.85 -29.81
C PRO A 214 -30.62 -7.47 -30.48
N PRO A 215 -31.64 -6.60 -30.31
CA PRO A 215 -31.60 -5.23 -30.82
C PRO A 215 -30.52 -4.40 -30.12
N VAL A 216 -30.20 -3.23 -30.66
CA VAL A 216 -29.29 -2.25 -30.03
C VAL A 216 -29.72 -2.04 -28.56
N PRO A 217 -28.79 -2.20 -27.59
CA PRO A 217 -29.06 -2.02 -26.16
C PRO A 217 -29.76 -0.69 -25.80
N SER A 218 -30.49 -0.67 -24.68
CA SER A 218 -31.29 0.50 -24.25
C SER A 218 -30.45 1.66 -23.70
N ASP A 219 -29.21 1.40 -23.28
CA ASP A 219 -28.24 2.39 -22.81
C ASP A 219 -27.57 3.17 -23.97
N VAL A 220 -27.79 2.78 -25.23
CA VAL A 220 -27.37 3.54 -26.41
C VAL A 220 -28.40 4.65 -26.71
N PRO A 221 -27.99 5.93 -26.80
CA PRO A 221 -28.90 7.05 -27.09
C PRO A 221 -29.71 6.89 -28.37
N ASP A 222 -30.90 7.50 -28.42
CA ASP A 222 -31.83 7.40 -29.57
C ASP A 222 -31.27 8.05 -30.86
N ASP A 223 -30.40 9.04 -30.73
CA ASP A 223 -29.75 9.75 -31.84
C ASP A 223 -28.45 9.08 -32.31
N HIS A 224 -28.08 7.94 -31.74
CA HIS A 224 -26.85 7.23 -32.11
C HIS A 224 -26.98 6.56 -33.50
N PRO A 225 -25.98 6.66 -34.39
CA PRO A 225 -25.99 6.03 -35.73
C PRO A 225 -26.22 4.51 -35.75
N LEU A 226 -26.09 3.83 -34.60
CA LEU A 226 -26.39 2.40 -34.48
C LEU A 226 -27.88 2.10 -34.66
N ARG A 227 -28.75 3.09 -34.44
CA ARG A 227 -30.18 2.98 -34.68
C ARG A 227 -30.58 3.33 -36.12
N ASP A 228 -29.64 3.78 -36.97
CA ASP A 228 -29.90 4.07 -38.39
C ASP A 228 -29.86 2.79 -39.25
N PRO A 229 -30.96 2.39 -39.89
CA PRO A 229 -30.96 1.23 -40.80
C PRO A 229 -29.99 1.38 -41.97
N GLY A 230 -29.63 2.61 -42.36
CA GLY A 230 -28.75 2.91 -43.50
C GLY A 230 -27.30 2.45 -43.32
N ILE A 231 -26.85 2.17 -42.09
CA ILE A 231 -25.50 1.65 -41.82
C ILE A 231 -25.43 0.13 -41.91
N VAL A 232 -26.57 -0.57 -41.91
CA VAL A 232 -26.62 -2.04 -41.89
C VAL A 232 -26.22 -2.60 -43.26
N ARG A 233 -25.33 -3.59 -43.25
CA ARG A 233 -24.91 -4.38 -44.41
C ARG A 233 -25.23 -5.84 -44.14
N SER A 234 -26.06 -6.44 -45.00
CA SER A 234 -26.44 -7.82 -44.83
C SER A 234 -25.40 -8.73 -45.46
N LEU A 235 -24.76 -9.58 -44.66
CA LEU A 235 -23.85 -10.60 -45.17
C LEU A 235 -24.65 -11.86 -45.54
N ALA A 236 -24.64 -12.22 -46.83
CA ALA A 236 -25.25 -13.48 -47.27
C ALA A 236 -24.51 -14.67 -46.61
N PRO A 237 -25.19 -15.71 -46.10
CA PRO A 237 -24.53 -16.87 -45.51
C PRO A 237 -23.55 -17.55 -46.49
N SER A 238 -22.29 -17.77 -46.09
CA SER A 238 -21.29 -18.45 -46.93
C SER A 238 -21.66 -19.91 -47.07
N GLU A 239 -21.52 -20.47 -48.27
CA GLU A 239 -21.74 -21.90 -48.48
C GLU A 239 -20.77 -22.75 -47.65
N ALA A 240 -19.51 -22.33 -47.52
CA ALA A 240 -18.52 -22.97 -46.65
C ALA A 240 -18.87 -22.86 -45.16
N ALA A 241 -19.33 -21.70 -44.69
CA ALA A 241 -19.75 -21.52 -43.29
C ALA A 241 -21.06 -22.27 -42.98
N ARG A 242 -21.97 -22.39 -43.96
CA ARG A 242 -23.17 -23.23 -43.88
C ARG A 242 -22.82 -24.71 -43.80
N VAL A 243 -21.82 -25.19 -44.57
CA VAL A 243 -21.33 -26.57 -44.48
C VAL A 243 -20.73 -26.83 -43.10
N VAL A 244 -19.87 -25.94 -42.60
CA VAL A 244 -19.30 -26.06 -41.25
C VAL A 244 -20.38 -26.03 -40.16
N ARG A 245 -21.41 -25.17 -40.28
CA ARG A 245 -22.56 -25.17 -39.37
C ARG A 245 -23.35 -26.45 -39.44
N VAL A 246 -23.75 -26.89 -40.64
CA VAL A 246 -24.56 -28.10 -40.82
C VAL A 246 -23.80 -29.31 -40.30
N ASP A 247 -22.49 -29.37 -40.52
CA ASP A 247 -21.64 -30.43 -39.99
C ASP A 247 -21.51 -30.35 -38.46
N ALA A 248 -21.25 -29.17 -37.89
CA ALA A 248 -21.15 -28.97 -36.44
C ALA A 248 -22.50 -29.21 -35.72
N GLU A 249 -23.62 -28.81 -36.31
CA GLU A 249 -24.96 -29.10 -35.81
C GLU A 249 -25.34 -30.57 -35.95
N ARG A 250 -24.94 -31.22 -37.05
CA ARG A 250 -25.13 -32.65 -37.26
C ARG A 250 -24.30 -33.45 -36.26
N GLU A 251 -23.09 -33.00 -35.98
CA GLU A 251 -22.19 -33.58 -34.99
C GLU A 251 -22.71 -33.35 -33.57
N LEU A 252 -23.16 -32.13 -33.23
CA LEU A 252 -23.85 -31.84 -31.97
C LEU A 252 -25.12 -32.69 -31.81
N ARG A 253 -25.94 -32.82 -32.86
CA ARG A 253 -27.11 -33.71 -32.86
C ARG A 253 -26.71 -35.18 -32.72
N SER A 254 -25.60 -35.60 -33.32
CA SER A 254 -25.04 -36.94 -33.18
C SER A 254 -24.55 -37.20 -31.74
N LEU A 255 -24.05 -36.19 -31.04
CA LEU A 255 -23.72 -36.29 -29.61
C LEU A 255 -25.00 -36.33 -28.75
N LEU A 256 -25.97 -35.47 -29.03
CA LEU A 256 -27.26 -35.40 -28.32
C LEU A 256 -28.12 -36.66 -28.48
N HIS A 257 -27.98 -37.40 -29.59
CA HIS A 257 -28.69 -38.66 -29.87
C HIS A 257 -27.75 -39.87 -29.88
N GLY A 258 -26.51 -39.68 -29.45
CA GLY A 258 -25.47 -40.68 -29.48
C GLY A 258 -25.55 -41.65 -28.31
N THR A 259 -24.43 -42.33 -28.06
CA THR A 259 -24.27 -43.15 -26.86
C THR A 259 -24.51 -42.33 -25.59
N GLU A 260 -24.83 -43.00 -24.49
CA GLU A 260 -24.96 -42.37 -23.18
C GLU A 260 -23.72 -41.54 -22.82
N LEU A 261 -22.53 -42.10 -23.03
CA LEU A 261 -21.26 -41.38 -22.89
C LEU A 261 -21.21 -40.08 -23.71
N ALA A 262 -21.65 -40.10 -24.98
CA ALA A 262 -21.61 -38.89 -25.81
C ALA A 262 -22.53 -37.77 -25.29
N ARG A 263 -23.70 -38.14 -24.77
CA ARG A 263 -24.65 -37.21 -24.16
C ARG A 263 -24.13 -36.67 -22.83
N ASP A 264 -23.51 -37.52 -22.04
CA ASP A 264 -22.90 -37.17 -20.76
C ASP A 264 -21.71 -36.20 -20.93
N LEU A 265 -20.80 -36.47 -21.86
CA LEU A 265 -19.66 -35.59 -22.11
C LEU A 265 -20.11 -34.19 -22.54
N LEU A 266 -21.06 -34.10 -23.48
CA LEU A 266 -21.64 -32.83 -23.90
C LEU A 266 -22.38 -32.14 -22.74
N GLY A 267 -23.21 -32.87 -22.01
CA GLY A 267 -23.98 -32.36 -20.89
C GLY A 267 -23.12 -31.80 -19.77
N LEU A 268 -22.04 -32.49 -19.41
CA LEU A 268 -21.10 -32.07 -18.38
C LEU A 268 -20.28 -30.83 -18.80
N VAL A 269 -19.75 -30.79 -20.02
CA VAL A 269 -19.02 -29.60 -20.53
C VAL A 269 -19.93 -28.37 -20.59
N VAL A 270 -21.17 -28.55 -21.04
CA VAL A 270 -22.16 -27.46 -21.11
C VAL A 270 -22.55 -26.99 -19.70
N ALA A 271 -22.85 -27.92 -18.79
CA ALA A 271 -23.26 -27.62 -17.42
C ALA A 271 -22.13 -26.97 -16.60
N ALA A 272 -20.88 -27.37 -16.86
CA ALA A 272 -19.71 -26.83 -16.17
C ALA A 272 -19.46 -25.35 -16.50
N GLY A 273 -19.87 -24.87 -17.68
CA GLY A 273 -19.71 -23.47 -18.13
C GLY A 273 -18.25 -22.99 -18.25
N GLY A 274 -17.30 -23.85 -17.92
CA GLY A 274 -15.86 -23.69 -17.95
C GLY A 274 -15.25 -25.07 -18.18
N GLY A 275 -14.23 -25.14 -19.02
CA GLY A 275 -13.84 -26.43 -19.58
C GLY A 275 -13.35 -27.46 -18.56
N LEU A 276 -13.53 -28.73 -18.94
CA LEU A 276 -13.15 -29.91 -18.16
C LEU A 276 -12.06 -30.68 -18.89
N THR A 277 -11.16 -31.33 -18.15
CA THR A 277 -10.17 -32.25 -18.75
C THR A 277 -10.80 -33.61 -19.04
N SER A 278 -10.15 -34.42 -19.87
CA SER A 278 -10.60 -35.81 -20.10
C SER A 278 -10.53 -36.67 -18.84
N GLY A 279 -9.59 -36.38 -17.93
CA GLY A 279 -9.55 -36.96 -16.59
C GLY A 279 -10.79 -36.63 -15.76
N ASP A 280 -11.20 -35.35 -15.74
CA ASP A 280 -12.41 -34.89 -15.03
C ASP A 280 -13.66 -35.59 -15.56
N LEU A 281 -13.79 -35.64 -16.88
CA LEU A 281 -14.91 -36.27 -17.57
C LEU A 281 -14.94 -37.79 -17.33
N GLY A 282 -13.79 -38.46 -17.25
CA GLY A 282 -13.71 -39.87 -16.89
C GLY A 282 -14.22 -40.14 -15.47
N GLU A 283 -13.84 -39.31 -14.49
CA GLU A 283 -14.33 -39.46 -13.11
C GLU A 283 -15.84 -39.15 -13.00
N LEU A 284 -16.31 -38.08 -13.66
CA LEU A 284 -17.72 -37.67 -13.64
C LEU A 284 -18.65 -38.68 -14.33
N THR A 285 -18.15 -39.42 -15.32
CA THR A 285 -18.92 -40.45 -16.07
C THR A 285 -18.69 -41.87 -15.56
N GLY A 286 -17.63 -42.12 -14.80
CA GLY A 286 -17.20 -43.47 -14.39
C GLY A 286 -16.60 -44.29 -15.54
N VAL A 287 -16.26 -43.64 -16.66
CA VAL A 287 -15.74 -44.28 -17.87
C VAL A 287 -14.21 -44.09 -17.94
N PRO A 288 -13.43 -45.10 -18.39
CA PRO A 288 -11.99 -44.96 -18.56
C PRO A 288 -11.60 -43.77 -19.44
N VAL A 289 -10.55 -43.03 -19.03
CA VAL A 289 -10.07 -41.82 -19.74
C VAL A 289 -9.73 -42.10 -21.21
N VAL A 290 -9.24 -43.30 -21.53
CA VAL A 290 -8.94 -43.72 -22.91
C VAL A 290 -10.21 -43.70 -23.78
N ASP A 291 -11.33 -44.20 -23.27
CA ASP A 291 -12.60 -44.21 -24.00
C ASP A 291 -13.19 -42.80 -24.13
N VAL A 292 -12.97 -41.94 -23.12
CA VAL A 292 -13.32 -40.51 -23.16
C VAL A 292 -12.49 -39.79 -24.22
N ASP A 293 -11.17 -39.98 -24.23
CA ASP A 293 -10.24 -39.39 -25.20
C ASP A 293 -10.56 -39.86 -26.63
N ASP A 294 -10.80 -41.16 -26.82
CA ASP A 294 -11.18 -41.72 -28.11
C ASP A 294 -12.49 -41.11 -28.60
N ARG A 295 -13.45 -40.88 -27.69
CA ARG A 295 -14.71 -40.25 -28.03
C ARG A 295 -14.56 -38.75 -28.35
N LEU A 296 -13.74 -38.02 -27.61
CA LEU A 296 -13.49 -36.59 -27.83
C LEU A 296 -12.65 -36.35 -29.10
N ARG A 297 -11.70 -37.25 -29.42
CA ARG A 297 -10.90 -37.24 -30.65
C ARG A 297 -11.70 -37.67 -31.88
N ALA A 298 -12.69 -38.54 -31.71
CA ALA A 298 -13.61 -38.93 -32.78
C ALA A 298 -14.53 -37.78 -33.22
N VAL A 299 -14.66 -36.74 -32.39
CA VAL A 299 -15.37 -35.50 -32.69
C VAL A 299 -14.39 -34.50 -33.30
N THR A 300 -14.80 -33.80 -34.35
CA THR A 300 -13.94 -32.80 -34.98
C THR A 300 -13.73 -31.58 -34.07
N GLY A 301 -12.62 -30.86 -34.23
CA GLY A 301 -12.33 -29.60 -33.49
C GLY A 301 -13.34 -28.45 -33.71
N ARG A 302 -14.44 -28.73 -34.42
CA ARG A 302 -15.54 -27.82 -34.74
C ARG A 302 -16.65 -27.84 -33.67
N THR A 303 -16.73 -28.90 -32.86
CA THR A 303 -17.69 -29.01 -31.74
C THR A 303 -17.02 -28.83 -30.39
N PHE A 304 -15.90 -29.51 -30.12
CA PHE A 304 -15.06 -29.28 -28.95
C PHE A 304 -13.76 -28.60 -29.37
N SER A 305 -13.31 -27.63 -28.58
CA SER A 305 -12.01 -27.00 -28.71
C SER A 305 -11.17 -27.26 -27.45
N THR A 306 -9.85 -27.33 -27.62
CA THR A 306 -8.91 -27.59 -26.52
C THR A 306 -8.13 -26.35 -26.17
N ARG A 307 -7.84 -26.20 -24.87
CA ARG A 307 -6.90 -25.22 -24.33
C ARG A 307 -5.95 -25.90 -23.35
N ALA A 308 -4.76 -25.35 -23.17
CA ALA A 308 -3.86 -25.83 -22.12
C ALA A 308 -4.44 -25.54 -20.72
N SER A 309 -4.25 -26.48 -19.79
CA SER A 309 -4.46 -26.26 -18.36
C SER A 309 -3.59 -25.11 -17.85
N HIS A 310 -4.15 -24.25 -16.97
CA HIS A 310 -3.39 -23.14 -16.37
C HIS A 310 -2.47 -23.62 -15.26
N LEU A 311 -2.85 -24.69 -14.56
CA LEU A 311 -2.13 -25.20 -13.39
C LEU A 311 -1.17 -26.35 -13.72
N ARG A 312 -1.40 -27.08 -14.82
CA ARG A 312 -0.58 -28.21 -15.27
C ARG A 312 -0.35 -28.20 -16.80
N PRO A 313 0.35 -27.19 -17.34
CA PRO A 313 0.63 -27.13 -18.78
C PRO A 313 1.49 -28.32 -19.23
N GLY A 314 0.98 -29.11 -20.18
CA GLY A 314 1.67 -30.27 -20.74
C GLY A 314 0.75 -31.16 -21.59
N PRO A 315 1.32 -32.06 -22.41
CA PRO A 315 0.55 -32.99 -23.24
C PRO A 315 -0.33 -33.90 -22.35
N GLY A 316 -1.63 -33.98 -22.65
CA GLY A 316 -2.59 -34.81 -21.90
C GLY A 316 -3.40 -34.09 -20.81
N ASN A 317 -3.14 -32.80 -20.55
CA ASN A 317 -3.96 -31.97 -19.63
C ASN A 317 -4.76 -30.91 -20.40
N GLU A 318 -5.33 -31.32 -21.53
CA GLU A 318 -6.14 -30.44 -22.38
C GLU A 318 -7.52 -30.23 -21.75
N VAL A 319 -7.92 -28.98 -21.66
CA VAL A 319 -9.23 -28.58 -21.14
C VAL A 319 -10.17 -28.40 -22.33
N TYR A 320 -11.26 -29.17 -22.34
CA TYR A 320 -12.26 -29.18 -23.40
C TYR A 320 -13.38 -28.18 -23.12
N VAL A 321 -13.66 -27.32 -24.09
CA VAL A 321 -14.79 -26.37 -24.11
C VAL A 321 -15.54 -26.48 -25.43
N LEU A 322 -16.81 -26.07 -25.46
CA LEU A 322 -17.52 -25.98 -26.73
C LEU A 322 -16.86 -24.96 -27.65
N ALA A 323 -16.72 -25.33 -28.92
CA ALA A 323 -16.00 -24.54 -29.89
C ALA A 323 -16.67 -23.19 -30.15
N HIS A 324 -18.00 -23.07 -29.97
CA HIS A 324 -18.80 -21.89 -30.28
C HIS A 324 -19.89 -21.58 -29.22
N GLU A 325 -20.19 -20.30 -28.99
CA GLU A 325 -21.25 -19.86 -28.06
C GLU A 325 -22.63 -20.29 -28.58
N GLU A 326 -22.88 -20.27 -29.90
CA GLU A 326 -24.13 -20.81 -30.44
C GLU A 326 -24.28 -22.32 -30.21
N LEU A 327 -23.18 -23.07 -30.15
CA LEU A 327 -23.25 -24.49 -29.78
C LEU A 327 -23.57 -24.65 -28.29
N GLN A 328 -23.08 -23.75 -27.44
CA GLN A 328 -23.44 -23.69 -26.02
C GLN A 328 -24.94 -23.40 -25.88
N ASP A 329 -25.46 -22.35 -26.53
CA ASP A 329 -26.88 -21.99 -26.49
C ASP A 329 -27.76 -23.09 -27.06
N MET A 330 -27.38 -23.67 -28.20
CA MET A 330 -28.09 -24.79 -28.81
C MET A 330 -28.07 -26.02 -27.91
N ALA A 331 -26.93 -26.36 -27.32
CA ALA A 331 -26.83 -27.49 -26.40
C ALA A 331 -27.67 -27.23 -25.14
N VAL A 332 -27.65 -26.02 -24.58
CA VAL A 332 -28.48 -25.62 -23.44
C VAL A 332 -29.96 -25.78 -23.77
N ALA A 333 -30.41 -25.25 -24.93
CA ALA A 333 -31.79 -25.33 -25.37
C ALA A 333 -32.25 -26.78 -25.63
N HIS A 334 -31.40 -27.64 -26.20
CA HIS A 334 -31.74 -29.04 -26.50
C HIS A 334 -31.67 -29.96 -25.28
N LEU A 335 -30.73 -29.72 -24.35
CA LEU A 335 -30.63 -30.49 -23.11
C LEU A 335 -31.78 -30.10 -22.16
N GLY A 336 -32.16 -28.83 -22.14
CA GLY A 336 -33.17 -28.29 -21.23
C GLY A 336 -32.64 -28.14 -19.80
N GLU A 337 -33.24 -27.23 -19.03
CA GLU A 337 -32.80 -26.94 -17.66
C GLU A 337 -32.87 -28.16 -16.74
N GLU A 338 -33.86 -29.05 -16.88
CA GLU A 338 -33.98 -30.25 -16.03
C GLU A 338 -32.77 -31.19 -16.17
N ARG A 339 -32.30 -31.45 -17.41
CA ARG A 339 -31.12 -32.30 -17.62
C ARG A 339 -29.83 -31.60 -17.25
N LEU A 340 -29.72 -30.30 -17.55
CA LEU A 340 -28.57 -29.51 -17.14
C LEU A 340 -28.43 -29.49 -15.61
N GLU A 341 -29.56 -29.38 -14.90
CA GLU A 341 -29.57 -29.46 -13.45
C GLU A 341 -29.13 -30.83 -12.94
N ALA A 342 -29.50 -31.93 -13.61
CA ALA A 342 -28.97 -33.25 -13.28
C ALA A 342 -27.44 -33.35 -13.47
N TYR A 343 -26.88 -32.75 -14.54
CA TYR A 343 -25.43 -32.68 -14.73
C TYR A 343 -24.75 -31.76 -13.69
N ARG A 344 -25.37 -30.64 -13.31
CA ARG A 344 -24.87 -29.78 -12.23
C ARG A 344 -24.89 -30.51 -10.88
N GLN A 345 -25.95 -31.28 -10.58
CA GLN A 345 -25.99 -32.13 -9.39
C GLN A 345 -24.84 -33.15 -9.37
N ARG A 346 -24.44 -33.70 -10.52
CA ARG A 346 -23.24 -34.54 -10.62
C ARG A 346 -21.96 -33.75 -10.31
N LEU A 347 -21.83 -32.53 -10.84
CA LEU A 347 -20.70 -31.64 -10.51
C LEU A 347 -20.67 -31.29 -9.02
N HIS A 348 -21.82 -31.02 -8.40
CA HIS A 348 -21.94 -30.76 -6.96
C HIS A 348 -21.54 -32.00 -6.14
N ALA A 349 -22.08 -33.17 -6.45
CA ALA A 349 -21.73 -34.41 -5.77
C ALA A 349 -20.24 -34.77 -5.93
N TRP A 350 -19.67 -34.48 -7.10
CA TRP A 350 -18.24 -34.64 -7.36
C TRP A 350 -17.40 -33.70 -6.49
N ALA A 351 -17.77 -32.41 -6.42
CA ALA A 351 -17.12 -31.43 -5.55
C ALA A 351 -17.24 -31.83 -4.07
N ASP A 352 -18.42 -32.25 -3.62
CA ASP A 352 -18.67 -32.71 -2.24
C ASP A 352 -17.84 -33.96 -1.90
N GLY A 353 -17.66 -34.86 -2.88
CA GLY A 353 -16.79 -36.03 -2.75
C GLY A 353 -15.32 -35.68 -2.56
N TYR A 354 -14.80 -34.67 -3.26
CA TYR A 354 -13.44 -34.16 -3.03
C TYR A 354 -13.31 -33.41 -1.72
N ARG A 355 -14.33 -32.62 -1.36
CA ARG A 355 -14.40 -31.92 -0.08
C ARG A 355 -14.35 -32.87 1.10
N GLY A 356 -15.14 -33.95 1.07
CA GLY A 356 -15.13 -35.00 2.11
C GLY A 356 -13.81 -35.75 2.26
N ARG A 357 -12.94 -35.69 1.24
CA ARG A 357 -11.57 -36.24 1.27
C ARG A 357 -10.50 -35.21 1.64
N GLY A 358 -10.87 -33.96 1.90
CA GLY A 358 -9.94 -32.89 2.23
C GLY A 358 -9.07 -32.43 1.06
N TRP A 359 -9.60 -32.41 -0.17
CA TRP A 359 -8.92 -31.85 -1.36
C TRP A 359 -7.51 -32.42 -1.60
N PRO A 360 -7.36 -33.74 -1.88
CA PRO A 360 -6.05 -34.39 -2.04
C PRO A 360 -5.20 -33.84 -3.21
N ALA A 361 -3.93 -34.25 -3.30
CA ALA A 361 -3.00 -33.80 -4.35
C ALA A 361 -3.52 -34.01 -5.80
N GLY A 362 -4.37 -35.01 -6.00
CA GLY A 362 -5.03 -35.29 -7.28
C GLY A 362 -6.17 -34.35 -7.66
N THR A 363 -6.52 -33.36 -6.83
CA THR A 363 -7.70 -32.49 -7.03
C THR A 363 -7.67 -31.79 -8.41
N PRO A 364 -8.76 -31.93 -9.20
CA PRO A 364 -8.97 -31.24 -10.47
C PRO A 364 -8.85 -29.72 -10.43
N GLU A 365 -8.24 -29.12 -11.46
CA GLU A 365 -8.15 -27.66 -11.62
C GLU A 365 -9.55 -27.01 -11.64
N TYR A 366 -10.53 -27.67 -12.26
CA TYR A 366 -11.88 -27.14 -12.33
C TYR A 366 -12.47 -26.88 -10.94
N LEU A 367 -12.29 -27.79 -9.97
CA LEU A 367 -12.82 -27.63 -8.61
C LEU A 367 -12.13 -26.50 -7.81
N LEU A 368 -10.90 -26.14 -8.20
CA LEU A 368 -10.11 -25.10 -7.55
C LEU A 368 -10.28 -23.71 -8.17
N ARG A 369 -10.92 -23.58 -9.34
CA ARG A 369 -11.15 -22.28 -10.02
C ARG A 369 -12.47 -22.20 -10.78
N GLY A 370 -12.71 -23.16 -11.67
CA GLY A 370 -13.88 -23.16 -12.57
C GLY A 370 -15.21 -23.29 -11.83
N TYR A 371 -15.25 -24.14 -10.81
CA TYR A 371 -16.44 -24.43 -10.03
C TYR A 371 -16.94 -23.22 -9.24
N HIS A 372 -16.06 -22.47 -8.56
CA HIS A 372 -16.45 -21.25 -7.85
C HIS A 372 -17.12 -20.23 -8.78
N ARG A 373 -16.58 -20.07 -10.01
CA ARG A 373 -17.18 -19.17 -11.01
C ARG A 373 -18.57 -19.64 -11.44
N LEU A 374 -18.76 -20.94 -11.65
CA LEU A 374 -20.08 -21.51 -11.94
C LEU A 374 -21.07 -21.16 -10.82
N LEU A 375 -20.71 -21.38 -9.56
CA LEU A 375 -21.56 -21.08 -8.41
C LEU A 375 -21.92 -19.58 -8.33
N ALA A 376 -20.92 -18.70 -8.45
CA ALA A 376 -21.09 -17.26 -8.40
C ALA A 376 -22.03 -16.75 -9.52
N SER A 377 -21.82 -17.19 -10.77
CA SER A 377 -22.65 -16.80 -11.91
C SER A 377 -24.12 -17.25 -11.83
N ARG A 378 -24.40 -18.29 -11.04
CA ARG A 378 -25.76 -18.79 -10.80
C ARG A 378 -26.38 -18.24 -9.51
N GLY A 379 -25.61 -17.50 -8.72
CA GLY A 379 -26.05 -17.00 -7.42
C GLY A 379 -26.24 -18.09 -6.37
N ASP A 380 -25.54 -19.24 -6.47
CA ASP A 380 -25.54 -20.27 -5.41
C ASP A 380 -24.65 -19.79 -4.24
N LEU A 381 -25.21 -18.87 -3.44
CA LEU A 381 -24.54 -18.25 -2.30
C LEU A 381 -24.03 -19.29 -1.29
N PRO A 382 -24.83 -20.28 -0.83
CA PRO A 382 -24.36 -21.26 0.16
C PRO A 382 -23.09 -22.01 -0.27
N ARG A 383 -23.03 -22.47 -1.53
CA ARG A 383 -21.84 -23.19 -2.02
C ARG A 383 -20.67 -22.24 -2.32
N THR A 384 -20.95 -21.00 -2.72
CA THR A 384 -19.92 -19.97 -2.94
C THR A 384 -19.24 -19.63 -1.61
N VAL A 385 -20.03 -19.39 -0.56
CA VAL A 385 -19.53 -19.17 0.81
C VAL A 385 -18.75 -20.39 1.29
N ALA A 386 -19.29 -21.60 1.10
CA ALA A 386 -18.60 -22.83 1.48
C ALA A 386 -17.24 -23.02 0.79
N CYS A 387 -17.08 -22.60 -0.47
CA CYS A 387 -15.78 -22.61 -1.15
C CYS A 387 -14.81 -21.58 -0.55
N GLY A 388 -15.32 -20.38 -0.24
CA GLY A 388 -14.53 -19.27 0.31
C GLY A 388 -14.20 -19.39 1.80
N THR A 389 -14.79 -20.36 2.52
CA THR A 389 -14.46 -20.65 3.93
C THR A 389 -13.73 -21.97 4.12
N ASP A 390 -13.50 -22.75 3.06
CA ASP A 390 -12.85 -24.05 3.12
C ASP A 390 -11.31 -23.92 3.17
N GLY A 391 -10.76 -23.96 4.39
CA GLY A 391 -9.31 -23.86 4.62
C GLY A 391 -8.49 -24.93 3.90
N ALA A 392 -8.95 -26.19 3.88
CA ALA A 392 -8.25 -27.27 3.20
C ALA A 392 -8.21 -27.05 1.67
N ARG A 393 -9.27 -26.46 1.11
CA ARG A 393 -9.28 -26.06 -0.30
C ARG A 393 -8.27 -24.94 -0.58
N HIS A 394 -8.21 -23.93 0.29
CA HIS A 394 -7.24 -22.84 0.15
C HIS A 394 -5.79 -23.33 0.26
N ASP A 395 -5.49 -24.25 1.19
CA ASP A 395 -4.18 -24.89 1.28
C ASP A 395 -3.83 -25.64 -0.01
N ARG A 396 -4.81 -26.36 -0.57
CA ARG A 396 -4.62 -27.04 -1.85
C ARG A 396 -4.39 -26.07 -3.01
N MET A 397 -5.07 -24.93 -3.02
CA MET A 397 -4.81 -23.87 -4.00
C MET A 397 -3.39 -23.34 -3.86
N LEU A 398 -2.95 -23.02 -2.63
CA LEU A 398 -1.61 -22.52 -2.33
C LEU A 398 -0.52 -23.48 -2.81
N ASP A 399 -0.68 -24.79 -2.58
CA ASP A 399 0.27 -25.81 -3.05
C ASP A 399 0.51 -25.77 -4.56
N ILE A 400 -0.54 -25.43 -5.32
CA ILE A 400 -0.52 -25.48 -6.78
C ILE A 400 -0.13 -24.13 -7.39
N THR A 401 -0.70 -23.03 -6.91
CA THR A 401 -0.48 -21.68 -7.44
C THR A 401 0.77 -21.03 -6.85
N GLY A 402 1.21 -21.47 -5.67
CA GLY A 402 2.26 -20.85 -4.90
C GLY A 402 1.87 -19.54 -4.21
N GLY A 403 0.58 -19.18 -4.17
CA GLY A 403 0.09 -17.97 -3.50
C GLY A 403 -1.43 -17.90 -3.38
N ASP A 404 -1.91 -17.04 -2.48
CA ASP A 404 -3.32 -16.96 -2.05
C ASP A 404 -4.17 -15.93 -2.80
N VAL A 405 -3.59 -15.22 -3.76
CA VAL A 405 -4.27 -14.19 -4.55
C VAL A 405 -5.61 -14.69 -5.13
N THR A 406 -5.65 -15.94 -5.60
CA THR A 406 -6.89 -16.53 -6.16
C THR A 406 -7.94 -16.78 -5.08
N ALA A 407 -7.54 -17.30 -3.91
CA ALA A 407 -8.47 -17.56 -2.81
C ALA A 407 -9.03 -16.25 -2.23
N LEU A 408 -8.18 -15.22 -2.06
CA LEU A 408 -8.60 -13.89 -1.63
C LEU A 408 -9.58 -13.24 -2.62
N ALA A 409 -9.38 -13.45 -3.93
CA ALA A 409 -10.31 -12.98 -4.96
C ALA A 409 -11.66 -13.72 -4.93
N GLU A 410 -11.66 -15.04 -4.70
CA GLU A 410 -12.89 -15.83 -4.54
C GLU A 410 -13.69 -15.36 -3.31
N ILE A 411 -13.02 -15.14 -2.17
CA ILE A 411 -13.64 -14.59 -0.97
C ILE A 411 -14.22 -13.20 -1.24
N GLY A 412 -13.47 -12.31 -1.89
CA GLY A 412 -13.94 -10.97 -2.26
C GLY A 412 -15.21 -11.02 -3.12
N ALA A 413 -15.23 -11.87 -4.14
CA ALA A 413 -16.40 -12.06 -5.01
C ALA A 413 -17.62 -12.60 -4.24
N ALA A 414 -17.41 -13.52 -3.30
CA ALA A 414 -18.49 -14.03 -2.44
C ALA A 414 -19.08 -12.91 -1.56
N MET A 415 -18.22 -12.07 -0.96
CA MET A 415 -18.67 -10.92 -0.16
C MET A 415 -19.40 -9.88 -1.01
N ASP A 416 -18.96 -9.63 -2.24
CA ASP A 416 -19.62 -8.70 -3.17
C ASP A 416 -21.04 -9.18 -3.54
N LEU A 417 -21.21 -10.50 -3.76
CA LEU A 417 -22.53 -11.09 -4.01
C LEU A 417 -23.48 -10.94 -2.80
N ILE A 418 -22.96 -11.10 -1.58
CA ILE A 418 -23.78 -10.91 -0.36
C ILE A 418 -24.16 -9.43 -0.19
N CYS A 419 -23.22 -8.51 -0.42
CA CYS A 419 -23.48 -7.06 -0.35
C CYS A 419 -24.52 -6.58 -1.38
N ALA A 420 -24.57 -7.22 -2.56
CA ALA A 420 -25.54 -6.89 -3.62
C ALA A 420 -26.96 -7.43 -3.32
N GLY A 421 -27.10 -8.35 -2.36
CA GLY A 421 -28.39 -8.92 -1.95
C GLY A 421 -29.29 -7.91 -1.21
N PRO A 422 -30.62 -8.08 -1.27
CA PRO A 422 -31.55 -7.20 -0.56
C PRO A 422 -31.46 -7.33 0.97
N GLU A 423 -31.08 -8.52 1.46
CA GLU A 423 -30.82 -8.82 2.88
C GLU A 423 -29.46 -9.50 2.99
N PRO A 424 -28.39 -8.74 3.32
CA PRO A 424 -27.05 -9.30 3.44
C PRO A 424 -26.95 -10.27 4.64
N ASP A 425 -26.48 -11.49 4.36
CA ASP A 425 -26.17 -12.50 5.38
C ASP A 425 -24.88 -12.12 6.12
N LEU A 426 -25.03 -11.58 7.33
CA LEU A 426 -23.89 -11.13 8.14
C LEU A 426 -23.09 -12.29 8.73
N GLU A 427 -23.70 -13.46 8.93
CA GLU A 427 -23.00 -14.66 9.40
C GLU A 427 -22.04 -15.16 8.31
N ALA A 428 -22.52 -15.29 7.07
CA ALA A 428 -21.69 -15.64 5.92
C ALA A 428 -20.60 -14.59 5.66
N MET A 429 -20.92 -13.29 5.77
CA MET A 429 -19.92 -12.21 5.64
C MET A 429 -18.83 -12.28 6.70
N LEU A 430 -19.19 -12.60 7.94
CA LEU A 430 -18.24 -12.73 9.04
C LEU A 430 -17.34 -13.95 8.85
N ALA A 431 -17.90 -15.11 8.47
CA ALA A 431 -17.14 -16.32 8.17
C ALA A 431 -16.14 -16.11 7.00
N LEU A 432 -16.57 -15.45 5.92
CA LEU A 432 -15.71 -15.08 4.80
C LEU A 432 -14.61 -14.08 5.21
N ASN A 433 -14.93 -13.11 6.06
CA ASN A 433 -13.94 -12.16 6.57
C ASN A 433 -12.90 -12.84 7.47
N ILE A 434 -13.31 -13.80 8.31
CA ILE A 434 -12.39 -14.63 9.12
C ILE A 434 -11.50 -15.47 8.21
N ALA A 435 -12.06 -16.10 7.17
CA ALA A 435 -11.26 -16.84 6.19
C ALA A 435 -10.26 -15.92 5.46
N ARG A 436 -10.68 -14.70 5.08
CA ARG A 436 -9.81 -13.66 4.50
C ARG A 436 -8.69 -13.28 5.46
N GLU A 437 -9.00 -13.09 6.74
CA GLU A 437 -8.00 -12.75 7.76
C GLU A 437 -7.02 -13.89 8.00
N ARG A 438 -7.46 -15.14 8.09
CA ARG A 438 -6.54 -16.30 8.18
C ARG A 438 -5.54 -16.34 7.03
N LEU A 439 -6.01 -16.10 5.80
CA LEU A 439 -5.11 -16.00 4.64
C LEU A 439 -4.23 -14.75 4.71
N THR A 440 -4.76 -13.62 5.15
CA THR A 440 -4.02 -12.37 5.29
C THR A 440 -2.90 -12.50 6.33
N GLU A 441 -3.19 -13.08 7.51
CA GLU A 441 -2.23 -13.34 8.58
C GLU A 441 -1.16 -14.33 8.15
N ARG A 442 -1.55 -15.43 7.48
CA ARG A 442 -0.59 -16.38 6.90
C ARG A 442 0.38 -15.68 5.94
N ASN A 443 -0.10 -14.72 5.16
CA ASN A 443 0.70 -13.99 4.19
C ASN A 443 1.42 -12.77 4.79
N ALA A 444 0.98 -12.27 5.95
CA ALA A 444 1.56 -11.13 6.63
C ALA A 444 3.00 -11.42 7.07
N GLU A 445 3.33 -12.67 7.38
CA GLU A 445 4.67 -13.06 7.80
C GLU A 445 5.58 -13.53 6.66
N ILE A 446 5.15 -13.43 5.39
CA ILE A 446 6.03 -13.76 4.26
C ILE A 446 7.24 -12.81 4.28
N PRO A 447 8.48 -13.33 4.44
CA PRO A 447 9.67 -12.48 4.36
C PRO A 447 9.81 -11.95 2.93
N VAL A 448 10.11 -10.65 2.80
CA VAL A 448 10.12 -9.95 1.51
C VAL A 448 11.24 -10.47 0.58
N GLU A 449 12.21 -11.19 1.13
CA GLU A 449 13.33 -11.82 0.44
C GLU A 449 12.93 -13.14 -0.25
N VAL A 450 11.86 -13.82 0.21
CA VAL A 450 11.46 -15.13 -0.34
C VAL A 450 11.04 -15.05 -1.80
N PRO A 451 10.21 -14.07 -2.24
CA PRO A 451 9.94 -13.88 -3.66
C PRO A 451 11.20 -13.63 -4.48
N ALA A 452 12.16 -12.87 -3.96
CA ALA A 452 13.43 -12.62 -4.64
C ALA A 452 14.26 -13.91 -4.80
N ALA A 453 14.30 -14.78 -3.78
CA ALA A 453 14.97 -16.07 -3.86
C ALA A 453 14.34 -16.99 -4.93
N TRP A 454 13.01 -17.04 -5.03
CA TRP A 454 12.32 -17.82 -6.07
C TRP A 454 12.55 -17.27 -7.48
N ALA A 455 12.58 -15.94 -7.64
CA ALA A 455 12.91 -15.31 -8.91
C ALA A 455 14.35 -15.65 -9.32
N GLY A 456 15.32 -15.53 -8.40
CA GLY A 456 16.71 -15.90 -8.64
C GLY A 456 16.93 -17.41 -8.91
N ALA A 457 16.04 -18.27 -8.40
CA ALA A 457 16.05 -19.71 -8.68
C ALA A 457 15.39 -20.09 -10.02
N GLY A 458 14.99 -19.13 -10.86
CA GLY A 458 14.35 -19.38 -12.15
C GLY A 458 12.88 -19.84 -12.05
N ARG A 459 12.18 -19.44 -10.97
CA ARG A 459 10.76 -19.74 -10.73
C ARG A 459 9.94 -18.45 -10.59
N PRO A 460 9.94 -17.55 -11.60
CA PRO A 460 9.39 -16.21 -11.45
C PRO A 460 7.86 -16.19 -11.28
N ALA A 461 7.12 -17.13 -11.87
CA ALA A 461 5.67 -17.23 -11.64
C ALA A 461 5.30 -17.51 -10.17
N ARG A 462 6.14 -18.27 -9.45
CA ARG A 462 5.94 -18.54 -8.02
C ARG A 462 6.34 -17.34 -7.16
N ALA A 463 7.41 -16.63 -7.55
CA ALA A 463 7.78 -15.37 -6.94
C ALA A 463 6.66 -14.33 -7.06
N GLU A 464 6.02 -14.24 -8.23
CA GLU A 464 4.89 -13.36 -8.47
C GLU A 464 3.70 -13.68 -7.55
N ALA A 465 3.30 -14.95 -7.49
CA ALA A 465 2.17 -15.39 -6.68
C ALA A 465 2.40 -15.10 -5.18
N LEU A 466 3.62 -15.34 -4.68
CA LEU A 466 3.99 -15.05 -3.29
C LEU A 466 4.01 -13.55 -3.01
N ALA A 467 4.68 -12.76 -3.85
CA ALA A 467 4.76 -11.31 -3.68
C ALA A 467 3.37 -10.66 -3.75
N GLY A 468 2.52 -11.10 -4.68
CA GLY A 468 1.13 -10.64 -4.78
C GLY A 468 0.26 -11.00 -3.58
N SER A 469 0.62 -12.05 -2.83
CA SER A 469 -0.09 -12.48 -1.62
C SER A 469 0.26 -11.63 -0.39
N VAL A 470 1.37 -10.86 -0.42
CA VAL A 470 1.76 -9.96 0.68
C VAL A 470 0.69 -8.88 0.87
N PRO A 471 0.03 -8.79 2.04
CA PRO A 471 -1.10 -7.88 2.22
C PRO A 471 -0.72 -6.41 2.29
N ASP A 472 0.39 -6.11 2.98
CA ASP A 472 0.84 -4.75 3.21
C ASP A 472 1.45 -4.15 1.93
N PRO A 473 0.96 -3.00 1.42
CA PRO A 473 1.46 -2.43 0.16
C PRO A 473 2.93 -2.04 0.18
N ASP A 474 3.48 -1.57 1.31
CA ASP A 474 4.89 -1.21 1.46
C ASP A 474 5.76 -2.47 1.34
N ARG A 475 5.45 -3.51 2.13
CA ARG A 475 6.15 -4.81 2.05
C ARG A 475 5.98 -5.49 0.71
N ARG A 476 4.81 -5.39 0.08
CA ARG A 476 4.57 -5.94 -1.25
C ARG A 476 5.41 -5.21 -2.30
N ALA A 477 5.47 -3.88 -2.26
CA ALA A 477 6.34 -3.09 -3.13
C ALA A 477 7.81 -3.48 -2.96
N ARG A 478 8.27 -3.66 -1.71
CA ARG A 478 9.62 -4.16 -1.41
C ARG A 478 9.87 -5.56 -1.97
N ALA A 479 8.96 -6.49 -1.74
CA ALA A 479 9.09 -7.87 -2.21
C ALA A 479 9.15 -7.95 -3.74
N LEU A 480 8.31 -7.19 -4.44
CA LEU A 480 8.31 -7.09 -5.90
C LEU A 480 9.57 -6.39 -6.43
N THR A 481 10.04 -5.34 -5.76
CA THR A 481 11.31 -4.66 -6.11
C THR A 481 12.51 -5.59 -5.92
N GLY A 482 12.51 -6.40 -4.86
CA GLY A 482 13.51 -7.44 -4.62
C GLY A 482 13.46 -8.55 -5.69
N ALA A 483 12.26 -9.02 -6.05
CA ALA A 483 12.07 -9.98 -7.13
C ALA A 483 12.52 -9.45 -8.49
N ALA A 484 12.23 -8.18 -8.79
CA ALA A 484 12.73 -7.49 -9.98
C ALA A 484 14.27 -7.44 -10.00
N ARG A 485 14.89 -7.08 -8.87
CA ARG A 485 16.36 -7.06 -8.74
C ARG A 485 16.98 -8.44 -8.97
N ALA A 486 16.37 -9.50 -8.43
CA ALA A 486 16.81 -10.87 -8.66
C ALA A 486 16.63 -11.33 -10.11
N ALA A 487 15.52 -10.95 -10.76
CA ALA A 487 15.26 -11.23 -12.17
C ALA A 487 16.30 -10.55 -13.09
N VAL A 488 16.66 -9.28 -12.80
CA VAL A 488 17.77 -8.59 -13.48
C VAL A 488 19.09 -9.35 -13.33
N ALA A 489 19.40 -9.83 -12.12
CA ALA A 489 20.66 -10.55 -11.86
C ALA A 489 20.80 -11.86 -12.64
N VAL A 490 19.68 -12.56 -12.92
CA VAL A 490 19.67 -13.79 -13.75
C VAL A 490 19.44 -13.52 -15.24
N GLY A 491 19.26 -12.26 -15.64
CA GLY A 491 19.08 -11.85 -17.04
C GLY A 491 17.66 -12.00 -17.58
N ASP A 492 16.65 -12.22 -16.72
CA ASP A 492 15.24 -12.35 -17.11
C ASP A 492 14.55 -10.98 -17.08
N LEU A 493 14.81 -10.17 -18.11
CA LEU A 493 14.32 -8.79 -18.18
C LEU A 493 12.80 -8.69 -18.32
N GLU A 494 12.16 -9.65 -18.98
CA GLU A 494 10.69 -9.69 -19.13
C GLU A 494 10.01 -9.76 -17.76
N TRP A 495 10.49 -10.67 -16.91
CA TRP A 495 9.99 -10.78 -15.54
C TRP A 495 10.39 -9.60 -14.65
N ALA A 496 11.59 -9.03 -14.83
CA ALA A 496 12.01 -7.84 -14.10
C ALA A 496 11.05 -6.67 -14.33
N TRP A 497 10.65 -6.40 -15.59
CA TRP A 497 9.70 -5.35 -15.91
C TRP A 497 8.30 -5.64 -15.35
N ARG A 498 7.84 -6.90 -15.45
CA ARG A 498 6.56 -7.32 -14.87
C ARG A 498 6.50 -7.08 -13.36
N PHE A 499 7.56 -7.42 -12.63
CA PHE A 499 7.64 -7.16 -11.19
C PHE A 499 7.69 -5.66 -10.87
N LEU A 500 8.44 -4.86 -11.64
CA LEU A 500 8.49 -3.41 -11.47
C LEU A 500 7.12 -2.77 -11.65
N SER A 501 6.37 -3.14 -12.68
CA SER A 501 5.01 -2.61 -12.90
C SER A 501 4.07 -2.93 -11.74
N GLN A 502 4.17 -4.13 -11.15
CA GLN A 502 3.37 -4.48 -9.98
C GLN A 502 3.84 -3.75 -8.71
N ALA A 503 5.15 -3.57 -8.56
CA ALA A 503 5.73 -2.82 -7.45
C ALA A 503 5.24 -1.37 -7.46
N GLU A 504 5.22 -0.76 -8.63
CA GLU A 504 4.73 0.60 -8.87
C GLU A 504 3.25 0.75 -8.44
N VAL A 505 2.39 -0.20 -8.84
CA VAL A 505 0.99 -0.26 -8.38
C VAL A 505 0.88 -0.40 -6.85
N ALA A 506 1.71 -1.24 -6.24
CA ALA A 506 1.75 -1.39 -4.80
C ALA A 506 2.21 -0.10 -4.09
N ALA A 507 3.26 0.56 -4.59
CA ALA A 507 3.80 1.80 -4.02
C ALA A 507 2.78 2.95 -4.05
N ARG A 508 2.00 3.09 -5.13
CA ARG A 508 0.91 4.09 -5.22
C ARG A 508 -0.13 3.96 -4.11
N SER A 509 -0.31 2.74 -3.61
CA SER A 509 -1.27 2.44 -2.54
C SER A 509 -0.72 2.76 -1.14
N ILE A 510 0.57 3.09 -1.00
CA ILE A 510 1.19 3.48 0.28
C ILE A 510 0.67 4.86 0.68
N ALA A 511 0.01 4.98 1.83
CA ALA A 511 -0.61 6.23 2.26
C ALA A 511 0.42 7.34 2.61
N GLY A 512 1.56 6.95 3.17
CA GLY A 512 2.56 7.87 3.70
C GLY A 512 3.56 8.37 2.63
N PRO A 513 3.70 9.70 2.44
CA PRO A 513 4.58 10.27 1.40
C PRO A 513 6.05 9.85 1.51
N ARG A 514 6.61 9.82 2.73
CA ARG A 514 8.02 9.48 2.96
C ARG A 514 8.35 8.03 2.56
N TRP A 515 7.51 7.09 3.00
CA TRP A 515 7.65 5.67 2.66
C TRP A 515 7.45 5.43 1.16
N ARG A 516 6.44 6.07 0.57
CA ARG A 516 6.22 6.00 -0.88
C ARG A 516 7.43 6.49 -1.68
N THR A 517 8.04 7.61 -1.28
CA THR A 517 9.27 8.11 -1.91
C THR A 517 10.41 7.10 -1.80
N ALA A 518 10.61 6.51 -0.62
CA ALA A 518 11.68 5.52 -0.42
C ALA A 518 11.50 4.29 -1.33
N GLU A 519 10.29 3.75 -1.42
CA GLU A 519 10.00 2.60 -2.29
C GLU A 519 10.20 2.91 -3.77
N LEU A 520 9.67 4.04 -4.25
CA LEU A 520 9.84 4.46 -5.63
C LEU A 520 11.33 4.72 -5.97
N SER A 521 12.10 5.30 -5.05
CA SER A 521 13.56 5.46 -5.19
C SER A 521 14.27 4.11 -5.37
N GLY A 522 13.90 3.08 -4.61
CA GLY A 522 14.44 1.73 -4.79
C GLY A 522 14.13 1.13 -6.18
N MET A 523 12.97 1.45 -6.74
CA MET A 523 12.59 1.02 -8.10
C MET A 523 13.37 1.74 -9.20
N VAL A 524 13.75 3.01 -9.00
CA VAL A 524 14.60 3.77 -9.94
C VAL A 524 15.90 3.02 -10.20
N GLU A 525 16.57 2.54 -9.15
CA GLU A 525 17.81 1.77 -9.26
C GLU A 525 17.64 0.48 -10.07
N VAL A 526 16.56 -0.25 -9.80
CA VAL A 526 16.28 -1.53 -10.47
C VAL A 526 15.92 -1.31 -11.94
N ALA A 527 15.16 -0.26 -12.26
CA ALA A 527 14.87 0.12 -13.64
C ALA A 527 16.14 0.50 -14.42
N GLY A 528 17.07 1.22 -13.77
CA GLY A 528 18.38 1.51 -14.34
C GLY A 528 19.20 0.24 -14.60
N ALA A 529 19.24 -0.70 -13.65
CA ALA A 529 19.92 -1.98 -13.80
C ALA A 529 19.28 -2.88 -14.88
N ALA A 530 17.96 -2.78 -15.08
CA ALA A 530 17.23 -3.45 -16.16
C ALA A 530 17.43 -2.79 -17.54
N GLY A 531 18.18 -1.68 -17.62
CA GLY A 531 18.48 -0.99 -18.87
C GLY A 531 17.36 -0.10 -19.41
N ASP A 532 16.39 0.32 -18.57
CA ASP A 532 15.34 1.28 -18.93
C ASP A 532 15.52 2.63 -18.21
N PRO A 533 16.37 3.53 -18.75
CA PRO A 533 16.53 4.87 -18.20
C PRO A 533 15.25 5.71 -18.26
N GLY A 534 14.33 5.41 -19.19
CA GLY A 534 13.05 6.09 -19.31
C GLY A 534 12.13 5.79 -18.13
N ALA A 535 12.03 4.52 -17.75
CA ALA A 535 11.32 4.10 -16.55
C ALA A 535 11.95 4.68 -15.27
N ALA A 536 13.28 4.68 -15.17
CA ALA A 536 14.00 5.27 -14.04
C ALA A 536 13.65 6.77 -13.86
N ARG A 537 13.57 7.55 -14.95
CA ARG A 537 13.14 8.96 -14.89
C ARG A 537 11.69 9.12 -14.45
N ARG A 538 10.75 8.33 -15.01
CA ARG A 538 9.33 8.40 -14.64
C ARG A 538 9.12 8.07 -13.16
N LEU A 539 9.75 7.00 -12.68
CA LEU A 539 9.69 6.59 -11.26
C LEU A 539 10.29 7.66 -10.35
N ALA A 540 11.38 8.31 -10.76
CA ALA A 540 11.97 9.40 -9.99
C ALA A 540 11.08 10.66 -9.95
N GLU A 541 10.38 10.98 -11.04
CA GLU A 541 9.38 12.07 -11.04
C GLU A 541 8.22 11.78 -10.10
N GLU A 542 7.73 10.53 -10.10
CA GLU A 542 6.68 10.08 -9.18
C GLU A 542 7.17 10.13 -7.72
N ALA A 543 8.40 9.66 -7.45
CA ALA A 543 9.03 9.72 -6.13
C ALA A 543 9.20 11.17 -5.63
N ALA A 544 9.61 12.07 -6.53
CA ALA A 544 9.76 13.49 -6.22
C ALA A 544 8.39 14.17 -6.01
N GLY A 545 7.36 13.76 -6.76
CA GLY A 545 5.98 14.19 -6.54
C GLY A 545 5.46 13.75 -5.17
N ALA A 546 5.74 12.49 -4.78
CA ALA A 546 5.42 11.97 -3.46
C ALA A 546 6.14 12.77 -2.36
N ALA A 547 7.44 13.05 -2.51
CA ALA A 547 8.20 13.83 -1.53
C ALA A 547 7.60 15.24 -1.32
N ARG A 548 7.21 15.91 -2.41
CA ARG A 548 6.55 17.23 -2.37
C ARG A 548 5.14 17.20 -1.78
N SER A 549 4.47 16.03 -1.79
CA SER A 549 3.11 15.88 -1.25
C SER A 549 3.05 15.78 0.29
N GLY A 550 4.21 15.77 0.97
CA GLY A 550 4.28 15.82 2.43
C GLY A 550 3.65 17.10 3.03
N PRO A 551 3.36 17.11 4.35
CA PRO A 551 2.82 18.29 5.01
C PRO A 551 3.73 19.52 4.81
N ALA A 552 3.16 20.69 4.54
CA ALA A 552 3.92 21.93 4.36
C ALA A 552 4.68 22.37 5.63
N SER A 553 4.30 21.86 6.81
CA SER A 553 5.01 22.05 8.07
C SER A 553 6.32 21.27 8.17
N ASP A 554 6.64 20.42 7.19
CA ASP A 554 7.73 19.45 7.22
C ASP A 554 8.68 19.61 6.01
N LEU A 555 9.01 20.87 5.68
CA LEU A 555 9.85 21.20 4.51
C LEU A 555 11.23 20.53 4.54
N ASP A 556 11.78 20.26 5.73
CA ASP A 556 13.10 19.63 5.85
C ASP A 556 13.06 18.17 5.39
N SER A 557 12.02 17.41 5.76
CA SER A 557 11.89 16.02 5.28
C SER A 557 11.41 15.92 3.83
N GLN A 558 10.73 16.93 3.30
CA GLN A 558 10.50 17.02 1.85
C GLN A 558 11.84 17.20 1.11
N ALA A 559 12.71 18.08 1.61
CA ALA A 559 14.03 18.34 1.03
C ALA A 559 14.94 17.11 1.14
N GLU A 560 14.92 16.40 2.27
CA GLU A 560 15.59 15.11 2.47
C GLU A 560 15.11 14.05 1.48
N GLY A 561 13.79 13.87 1.34
CA GLY A 561 13.21 12.92 0.39
C GLY A 561 13.60 13.21 -1.06
N LEU A 562 13.58 14.48 -1.47
CA LEU A 562 14.02 14.90 -2.80
C LEU A 562 15.53 14.66 -3.00
N ALA A 563 16.36 14.89 -1.99
CA ALA A 563 17.78 14.57 -2.05
C ALA A 563 18.02 13.05 -2.21
N GLY A 564 17.21 12.21 -1.57
CA GLY A 564 17.23 10.75 -1.76
C GLY A 564 16.89 10.33 -3.20
N VAL A 565 15.91 10.97 -3.83
CA VAL A 565 15.58 10.74 -5.26
C VAL A 565 16.74 11.14 -6.17
N VAL A 566 17.40 12.28 -5.88
CA VAL A 566 18.59 12.73 -6.62
C VAL A 566 19.71 11.69 -6.53
N ALA A 567 19.97 11.15 -5.33
CA ALA A 567 20.97 10.10 -5.15
C ALA A 567 20.67 8.84 -5.99
N SER A 568 19.39 8.43 -6.05
CA SER A 568 18.95 7.28 -6.86
C SER A 568 19.18 7.53 -8.37
N LEU A 569 18.86 8.73 -8.86
CA LEU A 569 19.10 9.11 -10.26
C LEU A 569 20.59 9.19 -10.61
N VAL A 570 21.40 9.72 -9.70
CA VAL A 570 22.86 9.74 -9.86
C VAL A 570 23.41 8.31 -9.98
N ALA A 571 22.94 7.37 -9.16
CA ALA A 571 23.38 5.98 -9.18
C ALA A 571 23.11 5.27 -10.53
N VAL A 572 22.00 5.61 -11.20
CA VAL A 572 21.65 5.06 -12.52
C VAL A 572 22.20 5.88 -13.70
N GLY A 573 22.97 6.94 -13.44
CA GLY A 573 23.59 7.78 -14.46
C GLY A 573 22.67 8.85 -15.07
N GLU A 574 21.49 9.08 -14.51
CA GLU A 574 20.48 10.04 -14.99
C GLU A 574 20.74 11.47 -14.48
N ARG A 575 21.87 12.04 -14.92
CA ARG A 575 22.41 13.31 -14.39
C ARG A 575 21.48 14.52 -14.61
N THR A 576 20.90 14.66 -15.80
CA THR A 576 20.09 15.85 -16.15
C THR A 576 18.83 15.94 -15.28
N GLN A 577 18.17 14.81 -15.04
CA GLN A 577 17.00 14.77 -14.18
C GLN A 577 17.37 14.98 -12.71
N ALA A 578 18.47 14.37 -12.27
CA ALA A 578 19.00 14.54 -10.91
C ALA A 578 19.28 16.02 -10.61
N GLU A 579 19.91 16.73 -11.56
CA GLU A 579 20.19 18.16 -11.45
C GLU A 579 18.92 19.01 -11.39
N THR A 580 17.92 18.67 -12.21
CA THR A 580 16.63 19.37 -12.25
C THR A 580 15.91 19.27 -10.92
N ILE A 581 15.83 18.06 -10.35
CA ILE A 581 15.21 17.83 -9.03
C ILE A 581 16.04 18.51 -7.94
N ALA A 582 17.36 18.39 -7.94
CA ALA A 582 18.24 19.01 -6.96
C ALA A 582 18.07 20.54 -6.95
N ARG A 583 17.96 21.19 -8.11
CA ARG A 583 17.70 22.64 -8.22
C ARG A 583 16.33 23.05 -7.72
N SER A 584 15.33 22.16 -7.75
CA SER A 584 13.98 22.44 -7.24
C SER A 584 13.88 22.44 -5.71
N ILE A 585 14.86 21.84 -5.01
CA ILE A 585 14.91 21.83 -3.55
C ILE A 585 15.12 23.28 -3.06
N PRO A 586 14.34 23.77 -2.08
CA PRO A 586 14.57 25.08 -1.46
C PRO A 586 16.01 25.24 -0.97
N GLU A 587 16.53 26.47 -1.00
CA GLU A 587 17.90 26.75 -0.57
C GLU A 587 18.14 26.29 0.87
N SER A 588 18.87 25.18 1.01
CA SER A 588 19.01 24.41 2.24
C SER A 588 20.28 23.55 2.18
N SER A 589 20.67 22.96 3.30
CA SER A 589 21.78 22.00 3.33
C SER A 589 21.52 20.78 2.44
N TRP A 590 20.28 20.30 2.37
CA TRP A 590 19.85 19.20 1.49
C TRP A 590 20.04 19.52 0.01
N ARG A 591 19.71 20.76 -0.42
CA ARG A 591 19.97 21.21 -1.80
C ARG A 591 21.46 21.13 -2.14
N ARG A 592 22.32 21.61 -1.23
CA ARG A 592 23.78 21.61 -1.43
C ARG A 592 24.33 20.18 -1.47
N MET A 593 23.82 19.29 -0.62
CA MET A 593 24.18 17.87 -0.64
C MET A 593 23.80 17.23 -1.98
N ALA A 594 22.55 17.40 -2.42
CA ALA A 594 22.05 16.85 -3.67
C ALA A 594 22.81 17.38 -4.89
N LEU A 595 23.06 18.69 -4.96
CA LEU A 595 23.86 19.27 -6.04
C LEU A 595 25.31 18.78 -6.01
N ALA A 596 25.93 18.61 -4.84
CA ALA A 596 27.28 18.07 -4.74
C ALA A 596 27.36 16.63 -5.30
N ASP A 597 26.33 15.80 -5.08
CA ASP A 597 26.24 14.45 -5.68
C ASP A 597 26.14 14.50 -7.20
N VAL A 598 25.33 15.41 -7.74
CA VAL A 598 25.18 15.59 -9.20
C VAL A 598 26.50 16.05 -9.83
N MET A 599 27.17 17.04 -9.23
CA MET A 599 28.46 17.55 -9.74
C MET A 599 29.56 16.48 -9.66
N ALA A 600 29.60 15.72 -8.56
CA ALA A 600 30.55 14.62 -8.41
C ALA A 600 30.35 13.55 -9.50
N ALA A 601 29.09 13.18 -9.77
CA ALA A 601 28.77 12.22 -10.81
C ALA A 601 29.07 12.74 -12.22
N ALA A 602 29.02 14.06 -12.45
CA ALA A 602 29.45 14.70 -13.69
C ALA A 602 30.99 14.75 -13.86
N GLY A 603 31.76 14.42 -12.81
CA GLY A 603 33.22 14.58 -12.77
C GLY A 603 33.66 16.03 -12.47
N GLU A 604 32.72 16.90 -12.11
CA GLU A 604 32.95 18.31 -11.77
C GLU A 604 33.34 18.42 -10.28
N PHE A 605 34.42 17.74 -9.92
CA PHE A 605 34.84 17.60 -8.52
C PHE A 605 35.19 18.93 -7.85
N ASP A 606 35.60 19.96 -8.60
CA ASP A 606 35.81 21.32 -8.08
C ASP A 606 34.51 21.95 -7.56
N GLU A 607 33.43 21.86 -8.33
CA GLU A 607 32.12 22.41 -7.96
C GLU A 607 31.50 21.58 -6.83
N ALA A 608 31.61 20.25 -6.91
CA ALA A 608 31.18 19.34 -5.85
C ALA A 608 31.89 19.63 -4.52
N ALA A 609 33.21 19.87 -4.55
CA ALA A 609 33.99 20.21 -3.38
C ALA A 609 33.60 21.58 -2.81
N THR A 610 33.31 22.57 -3.67
CA THR A 610 32.86 23.90 -3.26
C THR A 610 31.50 23.84 -2.55
N LEU A 611 30.57 23.04 -3.07
CA LEU A 611 29.27 22.81 -2.43
C LEU A 611 29.43 22.09 -1.10
N ALA A 612 30.29 21.06 -1.02
CA ALA A 612 30.61 20.38 0.23
C ALA A 612 31.22 21.33 1.26
N ASP A 613 32.15 22.21 0.87
CA ASP A 613 32.78 23.22 1.73
C ASP A 613 31.77 24.24 2.28
N SER A 614 30.70 24.52 1.54
CA SER A 614 29.65 25.48 1.93
C SER A 614 28.62 24.92 2.95
N LEU A 615 28.74 23.66 3.36
CA LEU A 615 27.87 23.08 4.38
C LEU A 615 28.17 23.67 5.77
N PRO A 616 27.15 23.98 6.59
CA PRO A 616 27.34 24.74 7.83
C PRO A 616 28.18 23.97 8.86
N LEU A 617 27.92 22.66 9.01
CA LEU A 617 28.54 21.83 10.04
C LEU A 617 29.85 21.18 9.53
N PRO A 618 30.98 21.30 10.25
CA PRO A 618 32.26 20.66 9.89
C PRO A 618 32.13 19.16 9.60
N ARG A 619 31.32 18.46 10.40
CA ARG A 619 30.99 17.04 10.19
C ARG A 619 30.35 16.79 8.82
N TRP A 620 29.32 17.55 8.45
CA TRP A 620 28.62 17.39 7.16
C TRP A 620 29.53 17.70 5.97
N ARG A 621 30.42 18.69 6.08
CA ARG A 621 31.43 18.97 5.05
C ARG A 621 32.32 17.75 4.83
N ALA A 622 32.83 17.15 5.91
CA ALA A 622 33.73 16.01 5.85
C ALA A 622 33.03 14.75 5.32
N GLU A 623 31.82 14.43 5.79
CA GLU A 623 31.01 13.31 5.30
C GLU A 623 30.70 13.46 3.79
N LYS A 624 30.34 14.68 3.35
CA LYS A 624 30.10 14.94 1.92
C LYS A 624 31.39 14.83 1.10
N MET A 625 32.52 15.33 1.60
CA MET A 625 33.83 15.17 0.94
C MET A 625 34.23 13.71 0.78
N ALA A 626 33.95 12.87 1.78
CA ALA A 626 34.20 11.43 1.70
C ALA A 626 33.35 10.77 0.62
N ALA A 627 32.06 11.12 0.52
CA ALA A 627 31.19 10.65 -0.54
C ALA A 627 31.66 11.08 -1.93
N VAL A 628 32.07 12.35 -2.12
CA VAL A 628 32.63 12.83 -3.40
C VAL A 628 33.97 12.13 -3.70
N ALA A 629 34.79 11.85 -2.69
CA ALA A 629 36.04 11.11 -2.86
C ALA A 629 35.80 9.66 -3.33
N ALA A 630 34.74 9.01 -2.84
CA ALA A 630 34.32 7.69 -3.29
C ALA A 630 33.98 7.69 -4.79
N VAL A 631 33.23 8.70 -5.26
CA VAL A 631 32.92 8.86 -6.68
C VAL A 631 34.19 9.12 -7.50
N ALA A 632 35.07 10.01 -7.05
CA ALA A 632 36.34 10.28 -7.72
C ALA A 632 37.22 9.02 -7.82
N GLY A 633 37.30 8.24 -6.75
CA GLY A 633 38.01 6.96 -6.74
C GLY A 633 37.43 5.95 -7.73
N ALA A 634 36.10 5.81 -7.76
CA ALA A 634 35.41 4.87 -8.66
C ALA A 634 35.56 5.24 -10.15
N VAL A 635 35.60 6.54 -10.47
CA VAL A 635 35.81 7.05 -11.85
C VAL A 635 37.31 7.02 -12.23
N GLY A 636 38.18 6.59 -11.32
CA GLY A 636 39.62 6.44 -11.59
C GLY A 636 40.40 7.75 -11.51
N ASP A 637 39.91 8.74 -10.75
CA ASP A 637 40.63 9.98 -10.42
C ASP A 637 41.12 9.95 -8.95
N PRO A 638 42.20 9.18 -8.67
CA PRO A 638 42.73 9.06 -7.32
C PRO A 638 43.38 10.37 -6.84
N GLU A 639 43.72 11.30 -7.73
CA GLU A 639 44.25 12.61 -7.32
C GLU A 639 43.17 13.46 -6.69
N TRP A 640 41.97 13.49 -7.27
CA TRP A 640 40.82 14.16 -6.68
C TRP A 640 40.35 13.51 -5.37
N ALA A 641 40.26 12.19 -5.32
CA ALA A 641 39.94 11.48 -4.07
C ALA A 641 40.97 11.80 -2.97
N ARG A 642 42.26 11.87 -3.33
CA ARG A 642 43.34 12.24 -2.39
C ARG A 642 43.25 13.70 -1.95
N ARG A 643 42.91 14.65 -2.85
CA ARG A 643 42.66 16.06 -2.50
C ARG A 643 41.48 16.23 -1.54
N LEU A 644 40.41 15.46 -1.73
CA LEU A 644 39.24 15.49 -0.84
C LEU A 644 39.55 14.90 0.53
N ALA A 645 40.35 13.81 0.57
CA ALA A 645 40.90 13.29 1.81
C ALA A 645 41.80 14.34 2.52
N ASP A 646 42.64 15.09 1.78
CA ASP A 646 43.44 16.20 2.33
C ASP A 646 42.58 17.29 2.97
N ARG A 647 41.45 17.65 2.32
CA ARG A 647 40.50 18.65 2.82
C ARG A 647 39.76 18.14 4.06
N ALA A 648 39.26 16.91 4.05
CA ALA A 648 38.62 16.29 5.23
C ALA A 648 39.59 16.24 6.43
N GLU A 649 40.87 15.93 6.19
CA GLU A 649 41.92 15.96 7.22
C GLU A 649 42.25 17.40 7.67
N ALA A 650 42.19 18.39 6.78
CA ALA A 650 42.32 19.80 7.16
C ALA A 650 41.18 20.26 8.10
N ILE A 651 39.95 19.78 7.89
CA ILE A 651 38.84 20.00 8.82
C ILE A 651 39.17 19.35 10.18
N ALA A 652 39.69 18.12 10.21
CA ALA A 652 40.08 17.47 11.46
C ALA A 652 41.18 18.23 12.24
N ARG A 653 42.09 18.91 11.52
CA ARG A 653 43.15 19.76 12.10
C ARG A 653 42.65 21.09 12.67
N SER A 654 41.42 21.49 12.34
CA SER A 654 40.81 22.70 12.89
C SER A 654 40.51 22.54 14.39
N PRO A 655 40.34 23.64 15.14
CA PRO A 655 39.96 23.59 16.55
C PRO A 655 38.51 23.12 16.69
N LEU A 656 38.33 21.79 16.66
CA LEU A 656 37.10 21.06 16.94
C LEU A 656 37.17 20.48 18.34
N ASP A 657 36.00 20.27 18.96
CA ASP A 657 35.95 19.44 20.14
C ASP A 657 36.35 17.98 19.78
N PRO A 658 36.87 17.20 20.75
CA PRO A 658 37.33 15.84 20.51
C PRO A 658 36.30 14.90 19.86
N GLN A 659 35.00 15.06 20.15
CA GLN A 659 33.93 14.24 19.58
C GLN A 659 33.69 14.57 18.11
N GLU A 660 33.58 15.86 17.78
CA GLU A 660 33.44 16.34 16.40
C GLU A 660 34.70 16.01 15.58
N ARG A 661 35.90 16.18 16.15
CA ARG A 661 37.16 15.78 15.51
C ARG A 661 37.19 14.29 15.17
N GLY A 662 36.69 13.44 16.06
CA GLY A 662 36.61 12.00 15.83
C GLY A 662 35.67 11.61 14.68
N ALA A 663 34.51 12.27 14.56
CA ALA A 663 33.59 12.04 13.44
C ALA A 663 34.20 12.49 12.10
N VAL A 664 34.86 13.65 12.07
CA VAL A 664 35.56 14.15 10.88
C VAL A 664 36.72 13.24 10.48
N LEU A 665 37.48 12.71 11.45
CA LEU A 665 38.54 11.74 11.16
C LEU A 665 37.98 10.42 10.60
N ALA A 666 36.83 9.94 11.06
CA ALA A 666 36.17 8.77 10.48
C ALA A 666 35.78 9.01 9.01
N ALA A 667 35.19 10.18 8.68
CA ALA A 667 34.93 10.55 7.29
C ALA A 667 36.23 10.68 6.45
N ALA A 668 37.32 11.18 7.06
CA ALA A 668 38.62 11.22 6.38
C ALA A 668 39.20 9.81 6.12
N VAL A 669 38.96 8.84 7.00
CA VAL A 669 39.32 7.42 6.78
C VAL A 669 38.55 6.86 5.57
N GLU A 670 37.25 7.12 5.48
CA GLU A 670 36.43 6.72 4.33
C GLU A 670 36.95 7.35 3.03
N ALA A 671 37.25 8.65 3.03
CA ALA A 671 37.83 9.36 1.89
C ALA A 671 39.21 8.81 1.47
N ALA A 672 40.08 8.49 2.42
CA ALA A 672 41.39 7.91 2.15
C ALA A 672 41.28 6.48 1.59
N THR A 673 40.29 5.72 2.07
CA THR A 673 39.98 4.37 1.56
C THR A 673 39.49 4.44 0.12
N ALA A 674 38.58 5.38 -0.18
CA ALA A 674 38.14 5.68 -1.54
C ALA A 674 39.28 6.07 -2.49
N ALA A 675 40.29 6.80 -1.98
CA ALA A 675 41.49 7.14 -2.74
C ALA A 675 42.46 5.95 -2.96
N GLY A 676 42.12 4.76 -2.44
CA GLY A 676 42.97 3.56 -2.45
C GLY A 676 44.21 3.67 -1.56
N ASP A 677 44.29 4.68 -0.69
CA ASP A 677 45.43 4.92 0.18
C ASP A 677 45.22 4.23 1.54
N LEU A 678 45.31 2.90 1.52
CA LEU A 678 45.07 2.05 2.70
C LEU A 678 46.04 2.33 3.84
N GLU A 679 47.27 2.77 3.54
CA GLU A 679 48.24 3.18 4.56
C GLU A 679 47.85 4.51 5.20
N ARG A 680 47.32 5.46 4.44
CA ARG A 680 46.78 6.70 4.99
C ARG A 680 45.51 6.46 5.80
N ALA A 681 44.59 5.63 5.31
CA ALA A 681 43.40 5.22 6.07
C ALA A 681 43.81 4.60 7.41
N ARG A 682 44.85 3.76 7.44
CA ARG A 682 45.41 3.18 8.68
C ARG A 682 45.93 4.25 9.63
N ARG A 683 46.73 5.21 9.14
CA ARG A 683 47.22 6.33 9.96
C ARG A 683 46.08 7.18 10.52
N LEU A 684 45.04 7.43 9.72
CA LEU A 684 43.88 8.21 10.14
C LEU A 684 43.02 7.44 11.16
N ILE A 685 42.88 6.12 11.03
CA ILE A 685 42.27 5.25 12.06
C ILE A 685 43.07 5.40 13.36
N ASP A 686 44.40 5.27 13.32
CA ASP A 686 45.25 5.39 14.51
C ASP A 686 45.13 6.79 15.16
N GLN A 687 45.04 7.84 14.36
CA GLN A 687 44.77 9.21 14.83
C GLN A 687 43.38 9.35 15.44
N ALA A 688 42.36 8.76 14.81
CA ALA A 688 40.98 8.78 15.32
C ALA A 688 40.86 8.00 16.64
N VAL A 689 41.57 6.87 16.76
CA VAL A 689 41.71 6.11 18.01
C VAL A 689 42.43 6.96 19.07
N ALA A 690 43.49 7.67 18.72
CA ALA A 690 44.19 8.55 19.64
C ALA A 690 43.29 9.69 20.13
N VAL A 691 42.56 10.36 19.25
CA VAL A 691 41.58 11.41 19.59
C VAL A 691 40.47 10.84 20.46
N ALA A 692 39.89 9.69 20.10
CA ALA A 692 38.89 9.02 20.91
C ALA A 692 39.40 8.76 22.34
N ARG A 693 40.66 8.34 22.49
CA ARG A 693 41.31 8.13 23.80
C ARG A 693 41.57 9.40 24.60
N THR A 694 41.59 10.58 23.96
CA THR A 694 41.69 11.87 24.67
C THR A 694 40.36 12.38 25.21
N ILE A 695 39.23 11.79 24.80
CA ILE A 695 37.91 12.18 25.29
C ILE A 695 37.78 11.74 26.74
N ALA A 696 37.73 12.72 27.65
CA ALA A 696 37.67 12.47 29.09
C ALA A 696 36.39 11.74 29.55
N ASN A 697 35.29 11.92 28.82
CA ASN A 697 34.02 11.25 29.10
C ASN A 697 34.00 9.85 28.45
N PRO A 698 33.92 8.74 29.22
CA PRO A 698 33.83 7.38 28.69
C PRO A 698 32.72 7.18 27.66
N TYR A 699 31.56 7.83 27.84
CA TYR A 699 30.46 7.75 26.88
C TYR A 699 30.80 8.42 25.54
N GLY A 700 31.43 9.60 25.57
CA GLY A 700 31.88 10.27 24.35
C GLY A 700 33.03 9.50 23.66
N GLN A 701 33.97 8.98 24.44
CA GLN A 701 35.05 8.11 23.96
C GLN A 701 34.49 6.87 23.26
N GLY A 702 33.50 6.22 23.87
CA GLY A 702 32.84 5.04 23.32
C GLY A 702 32.09 5.34 22.03
N GLN A 703 31.33 6.44 21.98
CA GLN A 703 30.62 6.89 20.77
C GLN A 703 31.57 7.15 19.60
N THR A 704 32.68 7.86 19.86
CA THR A 704 33.68 8.15 18.84
C THR A 704 34.40 6.89 18.40
N MET A 705 34.80 6.01 19.33
CA MET A 705 35.44 4.74 19.00
C MET A 705 34.53 3.83 18.18
N ALA A 706 33.21 3.84 18.44
CA ALA A 706 32.22 3.13 17.63
C ALA A 706 32.19 3.63 16.17
N GLY A 707 32.28 4.95 15.96
CA GLY A 707 32.41 5.54 14.63
C GLY A 707 33.68 5.09 13.90
N VAL A 708 34.82 5.02 14.61
CA VAL A 708 36.09 4.54 14.06
C VAL A 708 36.03 3.05 13.71
N VAL A 709 35.39 2.24 14.55
CA VAL A 709 35.17 0.82 14.29
C VAL A 709 34.33 0.61 13.03
N ARG A 710 33.25 1.40 12.84
CA ARG A 710 32.44 1.34 11.62
C ARG A 710 33.25 1.70 10.37
N ALA A 711 34.05 2.77 10.41
CA ALA A 711 34.91 3.16 9.30
C ALA A 711 35.96 2.08 8.99
N ALA A 712 36.54 1.43 10.01
CA ALA A 712 37.48 0.31 9.83
C ALA A 712 36.80 -0.92 9.23
N ALA A 713 35.58 -1.25 9.66
CA ALA A 713 34.78 -2.34 9.08
C ALA A 713 34.42 -2.06 7.62
N GLY A 714 34.01 -0.82 7.30
CA GLY A 714 33.72 -0.36 5.93
C GLY A 714 34.96 -0.33 5.03
N ALA A 715 36.16 -0.17 5.59
CA ALA A 715 37.42 -0.30 4.88
C ALA A 715 37.87 -1.77 4.68
N GLY A 716 37.01 -2.76 4.97
CA GLY A 716 37.29 -4.18 4.80
C GLY A 716 38.27 -4.75 5.84
N ARG A 717 38.48 -4.06 6.96
CA ARG A 717 39.41 -4.46 8.03
C ARG A 717 38.64 -5.09 9.20
N HIS A 718 37.88 -6.16 8.94
CA HIS A 718 36.99 -6.80 9.93
C HIS A 718 37.75 -7.22 11.21
N ASP A 719 38.96 -7.77 11.09
CA ASP A 719 39.83 -8.11 12.23
C ASP A 719 40.21 -6.89 13.08
N GLN A 720 40.57 -5.78 12.41
CA GLN A 720 40.96 -4.55 13.08
C GLN A 720 39.74 -3.89 13.73
N ALA A 721 38.58 -3.91 13.07
CA ALA A 721 37.32 -3.41 13.60
C ALA A 721 36.87 -4.20 14.84
N ALA A 722 36.98 -5.54 14.81
CA ALA A 722 36.69 -6.40 15.94
C ALA A 722 37.67 -6.13 17.11
N ALA A 723 38.97 -6.04 16.83
CA ALA A 723 39.98 -5.73 17.84
C ALA A 723 39.76 -4.34 18.48
N LEU A 724 39.40 -3.33 17.67
CA LEU A 724 39.07 -1.99 18.14
C LEU A 724 37.78 -1.99 18.97
N ALA A 725 36.75 -2.71 18.55
CA ALA A 725 35.50 -2.85 19.27
C ALA A 725 35.70 -3.48 20.66
N VAL A 726 36.54 -4.51 20.75
CA VAL A 726 36.95 -5.13 22.03
C VAL A 726 37.72 -4.12 22.91
N SER A 727 38.50 -3.23 22.30
CA SER A 727 39.31 -2.24 23.02
C SER A 727 38.55 -1.05 23.60
N ILE A 728 37.26 -0.88 23.28
CA ILE A 728 36.42 0.21 23.82
C ILE A 728 36.33 0.04 25.34
N ALA A 729 36.86 0.99 26.13
CA ALA A 729 36.84 0.89 27.60
C ALA A 729 35.43 1.04 28.20
N ASP A 730 34.57 1.81 27.53
CA ASP A 730 33.22 2.11 27.97
C ASP A 730 32.29 0.90 27.80
N ASP A 731 31.72 0.46 28.91
CA ASP A 731 30.87 -0.72 28.94
C ASP A 731 29.50 -0.48 28.27
N HIS A 732 29.06 0.74 28.00
CA HIS A 732 27.84 0.99 27.23
C HIS A 732 28.09 0.83 25.73
N TRP A 733 29.20 1.37 25.22
CA TRP A 733 29.54 1.37 23.80
C TRP A 733 30.25 0.11 23.31
N ARG A 734 31.13 -0.53 24.11
CA ARG A 734 31.85 -1.77 23.73
C ARG A 734 30.91 -2.84 23.18
N PRO A 735 29.87 -3.28 23.91
CA PRO A 735 28.94 -4.30 23.42
C PRO A 735 28.05 -3.82 22.28
N ARG A 736 27.59 -2.56 22.29
CA ARG A 736 26.76 -2.02 21.20
C ARG A 736 27.53 -2.01 19.88
N THR A 737 28.80 -1.62 19.94
CA THR A 737 29.69 -1.60 18.78
C THR A 737 30.03 -3.02 18.31
N LEU A 738 30.27 -3.96 19.24
CA LEU A 738 30.44 -5.38 18.90
C LEU A 738 29.17 -5.94 18.23
N VAL A 739 27.98 -5.60 18.71
CA VAL A 739 26.70 -5.98 18.08
C VAL A 739 26.53 -5.32 16.71
N GLU A 740 26.94 -4.06 16.53
CA GLU A 740 26.92 -3.39 15.22
C GLU A 740 27.89 -4.05 14.22
N VAL A 741 29.07 -4.49 14.67
CA VAL A 741 30.01 -5.28 13.86
C VAL A 741 29.42 -6.66 13.54
N VAL A 742 28.83 -7.34 14.52
CA VAL A 742 28.11 -8.63 14.32
C VAL A 742 26.96 -8.46 13.32
N LYS A 743 26.21 -7.35 13.38
CA LYS A 743 25.14 -7.04 12.43
C LYS A 743 25.68 -6.74 11.04
N ALA A 744 26.78 -5.99 10.92
CA ALA A 744 27.40 -5.68 9.64
C ALA A 744 27.95 -6.96 8.96
N VAL A 745 28.52 -7.88 9.74
CA VAL A 745 29.01 -9.19 9.27
C VAL A 745 27.85 -10.16 9.01
N ALA A 746 26.81 -10.17 9.83
CA ALA A 746 25.61 -10.98 9.56
C ALA A 746 24.87 -10.52 8.31
N ALA A 747 24.90 -9.21 8.02
CA ALA A 747 24.28 -8.61 6.84
C ALA A 747 25.05 -8.92 5.53
N THR A 748 26.32 -9.33 5.59
CA THR A 748 27.04 -9.88 4.42
C THR A 748 26.71 -11.36 4.17
N GLY A 749 25.81 -11.94 4.98
CA GLY A 749 25.41 -13.36 4.92
C GLY A 749 26.38 -14.29 5.65
N GLU A 750 27.39 -13.72 6.30
CA GLU A 750 28.45 -14.46 6.98
C GLU A 750 28.03 -14.76 8.44
N PHE A 751 26.90 -15.47 8.59
CA PHE A 751 26.31 -15.79 9.90
C PHE A 751 27.24 -16.58 10.82
N ASP A 752 28.12 -17.40 10.24
CA ASP A 752 29.11 -18.16 11.00
C ASP A 752 30.22 -17.24 11.58
N GLU A 753 30.60 -16.19 10.85
CA GLU A 753 31.54 -15.19 11.33
C GLU A 753 30.86 -14.25 12.34
N ALA A 754 29.61 -13.85 12.10
CA ALA A 754 28.78 -13.11 13.05
C ALA A 754 28.57 -13.88 14.37
N GLU A 755 28.32 -15.19 14.30
CA GLU A 755 28.20 -16.09 15.44
C GLU A 755 29.54 -16.23 16.19
N SER A 756 30.66 -16.35 15.45
CA SER A 756 32.00 -16.39 16.02
C SER A 756 32.32 -15.10 16.78
N ILE A 757 32.04 -13.94 16.19
CA ILE A 757 32.23 -12.63 16.82
C ILE A 757 31.31 -12.49 18.04
N ALA A 758 30.02 -12.88 17.94
CA ALA A 758 29.07 -12.85 19.05
C ALA A 758 29.51 -13.73 20.24
N ARG A 759 30.13 -14.88 19.97
CA ARG A 759 30.70 -15.78 20.98
C ARG A 759 32.06 -15.32 21.52
N SER A 760 32.81 -14.55 20.75
CA SER A 760 34.07 -13.94 21.18
C SER A 760 33.88 -12.81 22.20
N VAL A 761 32.63 -12.35 22.41
CA VAL A 761 32.30 -11.32 23.39
C VAL A 761 32.58 -11.85 24.81
N LEU A 762 33.69 -11.39 25.40
CA LEU A 762 34.20 -11.80 26.71
C LEU A 762 33.19 -11.66 27.87
N HIS A 763 32.13 -10.85 27.70
CA HIS A 763 31.00 -10.77 28.63
C HIS A 763 29.81 -11.62 28.16
N GLN A 764 29.63 -12.75 28.84
CA GLN A 764 28.60 -13.76 28.58
C GLN A 764 27.16 -13.20 28.53
N SER A 765 26.84 -12.13 29.28
CA SER A 765 25.52 -11.47 29.19
C SER A 765 25.32 -10.73 27.87
N ARG A 766 26.35 -10.08 27.31
CA ARG A 766 26.23 -9.34 26.04
C ARG A 766 26.40 -10.25 24.83
N ALA A 767 27.13 -11.35 25.00
CA ALA A 767 27.04 -12.49 24.09
C ALA A 767 25.60 -13.01 24.01
N ALA A 768 24.85 -13.06 25.12
CA ALA A 768 23.44 -13.43 25.09
C ALA A 768 22.56 -12.42 24.32
N ALA A 769 22.79 -11.10 24.43
CA ALA A 769 22.11 -10.11 23.57
C ALA A 769 22.48 -10.26 22.10
N ALA A 770 23.77 -10.36 21.80
CA ALA A 770 24.23 -10.51 20.42
C ALA A 770 23.66 -11.79 19.79
N LEU A 771 23.62 -12.89 20.55
CA LEU A 771 22.99 -14.14 20.12
C LEU A 771 21.47 -14.02 20.01
N ALA A 772 20.78 -13.27 20.89
CA ALA A 772 19.34 -13.00 20.77
C ALA A 772 19.01 -12.10 19.56
N GLU A 773 19.91 -11.18 19.19
CA GLU A 773 19.78 -10.34 17.99
C GLU A 773 20.09 -11.12 16.71
N VAL A 774 21.10 -12.01 16.72
CA VAL A 774 21.35 -12.97 15.63
C VAL A 774 20.21 -14.00 15.57
N ALA A 775 19.58 -14.36 16.70
CA ALA A 775 18.39 -15.21 16.75
C ALA A 775 17.16 -14.49 16.18
N GLY A 776 16.97 -13.22 16.51
CA GLY A 776 15.92 -12.37 15.93
C GLY A 776 16.12 -12.16 14.44
N GLY A 777 17.37 -11.93 13.99
CA GLY A 777 17.74 -11.81 12.58
C GLY A 777 17.63 -13.12 11.81
N ALA A 778 18.01 -14.25 12.42
CA ALA A 778 17.80 -15.59 11.85
C ALA A 778 16.32 -15.97 11.82
N GLY A 779 15.54 -15.59 12.84
CA GLY A 779 14.10 -15.81 12.93
C GLY A 779 13.34 -14.99 11.91
N ALA A 780 13.75 -13.73 11.72
CA ALA A 780 13.25 -12.84 10.68
C ALA A 780 13.69 -13.28 9.27
N ALA A 781 14.89 -13.86 9.12
CA ALA A 781 15.39 -14.47 7.87
C ALA A 781 14.84 -15.89 7.63
N GLY A 782 13.94 -16.39 8.48
CA GLY A 782 13.26 -17.67 8.33
C GLY A 782 14.05 -18.92 8.76
N ASP A 783 15.26 -18.77 9.26
CA ASP A 783 16.04 -19.85 9.86
C ASP A 783 15.59 -20.07 11.32
N LEU A 784 14.36 -20.55 11.49
CA LEU A 784 13.70 -20.72 12.79
C LEU A 784 14.37 -21.79 13.66
N GLU A 785 15.02 -22.78 13.05
CA GLU A 785 15.85 -23.74 13.79
C GLU A 785 17.08 -23.05 14.39
N ARG A 786 17.81 -22.25 13.60
CA ARG A 786 18.91 -21.43 14.11
C ARG A 786 18.39 -20.38 15.10
N ALA A 787 17.24 -19.76 14.87
CA ALA A 787 16.63 -18.77 15.78
C ALA A 787 16.25 -19.37 17.14
N ARG A 788 15.58 -20.53 17.16
CA ARG A 788 15.24 -21.23 18.40
C ARG A 788 16.48 -21.73 19.13
N ARG A 789 17.47 -22.25 18.39
CA ARG A 789 18.76 -22.66 18.94
C ARG A 789 19.48 -21.47 19.57
N LEU A 790 19.61 -20.36 18.83
CA LEU A 790 20.30 -19.16 19.29
C LEU A 790 19.55 -18.45 20.42
N ALA A 791 18.20 -18.47 20.45
CA ALA A 791 17.39 -17.94 21.55
C ALA A 791 17.53 -18.81 22.81
N ALA A 792 17.57 -20.14 22.67
CA ALA A 792 17.82 -21.06 23.76
C ALA A 792 19.28 -20.97 24.27
N ASP A 793 20.24 -20.78 23.37
CA ASP A 793 21.65 -20.52 23.70
C ASP A 793 21.80 -19.17 24.41
N ALA A 794 21.12 -18.13 23.95
CA ALA A 794 21.07 -16.82 24.59
C ALA A 794 20.46 -16.91 26.01
N GLU A 795 19.37 -17.66 26.18
CA GLU A 795 18.75 -17.89 27.50
C GLU A 795 19.66 -18.71 28.43
N THR A 796 20.28 -19.77 27.93
CA THR A 796 21.21 -20.62 28.69
C THR A 796 22.43 -19.83 29.11
N LEU A 797 22.98 -19.04 28.20
CA LEU A 797 24.10 -18.16 28.48
C LEU A 797 23.68 -17.09 29.48
N ALA A 798 22.52 -16.43 29.32
CA ALA A 798 21.99 -15.47 30.28
C ALA A 798 21.81 -16.05 31.69
N ARG A 799 21.35 -17.31 31.80
CA ARG A 799 21.17 -18.03 33.07
C ARG A 799 22.49 -18.42 33.73
N SER A 800 23.51 -18.79 32.97
CA SER A 800 24.80 -19.25 33.49
C SER A 800 25.61 -18.16 34.21
N VAL A 801 25.31 -16.88 33.96
CA VAL A 801 26.11 -15.72 34.43
C VAL A 801 25.52 -15.05 35.67
N SER A 802 24.37 -15.52 36.17
CA SER A 802 23.66 -14.89 37.32
C SER A 802 23.51 -13.36 37.21
N LEU A 803 23.26 -12.82 36.01
CA LEU A 803 23.03 -11.38 35.80
C LEU A 803 21.55 -11.06 35.59
N ARG A 804 21.07 -10.20 36.47
CA ARG A 804 19.71 -9.64 36.65
C ARG A 804 19.35 -8.59 35.55
N PRO A 805 18.24 -7.85 35.70
CA PRO A 805 16.91 -8.01 35.11
C PRO A 805 16.69 -7.29 33.75
N TRP A 806 17.68 -6.59 33.21
CA TRP A 806 17.53 -5.76 32.00
C TRP A 806 17.37 -6.57 30.71
N PHE A 807 17.75 -7.84 30.73
CA PHE A 807 17.53 -8.79 29.63
C PHE A 807 16.11 -9.35 29.56
N GLY A 808 15.31 -9.17 30.61
CA GLY A 808 13.98 -9.75 30.71
C GLY A 808 13.10 -9.36 29.52
N ALA A 809 13.01 -8.07 29.19
CA ALA A 809 12.18 -7.59 28.09
C ALA A 809 12.63 -8.11 26.72
N VAL A 810 13.93 -8.00 26.39
CA VAL A 810 14.48 -8.48 25.10
C VAL A 810 14.36 -9.99 24.95
N LEU A 811 14.51 -10.75 26.05
CA LEU A 811 14.32 -12.20 26.03
C LEU A 811 12.82 -12.58 26.00
N ILE A 812 11.94 -11.87 26.72
CA ILE A 812 10.48 -12.02 26.66
C ILE A 812 9.99 -11.77 25.22
N GLU A 813 10.56 -10.78 24.54
CA GLU A 813 10.26 -10.42 23.15
C GLU A 813 10.90 -11.39 22.15
N ALA A 814 12.16 -11.81 22.32
CA ALA A 814 12.82 -12.78 21.43
C ALA A 814 12.24 -14.20 21.57
N VAL A 815 11.88 -14.61 22.79
CA VAL A 815 11.18 -15.88 23.07
C VAL A 815 9.72 -15.80 22.61
N GLY A 816 9.09 -14.62 22.72
CA GLY A 816 7.79 -14.34 22.10
C GLY A 816 7.84 -14.40 20.58
N ALA A 817 8.86 -13.82 19.95
CA ALA A 817 9.11 -13.83 18.50
C ALA A 817 9.55 -15.22 17.98
N ALA A 818 10.13 -16.04 18.84
CA ALA A 818 10.36 -17.46 18.59
C ALA A 818 9.11 -18.34 18.86
N GLY A 819 8.05 -17.77 19.46
CA GLY A 819 6.71 -18.35 19.61
C GLY A 819 6.34 -18.96 20.98
N ASP A 820 6.96 -18.60 22.11
CA ASP A 820 6.76 -19.26 23.43
C ASP A 820 6.30 -18.31 24.56
N LEU A 821 4.99 -18.01 24.64
CA LEU A 821 4.38 -17.03 25.56
C LEU A 821 4.33 -17.46 27.03
N GLU A 822 4.18 -18.75 27.30
CA GLU A 822 4.22 -19.25 28.68
C GLU A 822 5.61 -19.11 29.29
N ARG A 823 6.65 -19.32 28.46
CA ARG A 823 8.04 -19.09 28.88
C ARG A 823 8.31 -17.60 29.07
N ALA A 824 7.73 -16.74 28.25
CA ALA A 824 7.79 -15.29 28.43
C ALA A 824 7.18 -14.83 29.78
N ARG A 825 6.03 -15.39 30.21
CA ARG A 825 5.42 -15.09 31.53
C ARG A 825 6.32 -15.48 32.71
N ARG A 826 6.90 -16.70 32.67
CA ARG A 826 7.82 -17.16 33.71
C ARG A 826 9.07 -16.28 33.79
N LEU A 827 9.61 -15.88 32.64
CA LEU A 827 10.74 -14.96 32.58
C LEU A 827 10.41 -13.58 33.16
N ALA A 828 9.16 -13.10 33.04
CA ALA A 828 8.73 -11.83 33.63
C ALA A 828 8.65 -11.86 35.16
N ASP A 829 8.13 -12.94 35.74
CA ASP A 829 8.06 -13.15 37.20
C ASP A 829 9.47 -13.25 37.81
N GLU A 830 10.36 -13.98 37.14
CA GLU A 830 11.78 -14.09 37.50
C GLU A 830 12.50 -12.74 37.38
N ALA A 831 12.28 -12.01 36.29
CA ALA A 831 12.83 -10.67 36.09
C ALA A 831 12.34 -9.72 37.19
N MET A 832 11.06 -9.77 37.60
CA MET A 832 10.55 -8.95 38.69
C MET A 832 11.24 -9.24 40.03
N GLY A 833 11.42 -10.51 40.39
CA GLY A 833 12.15 -10.90 41.60
C GLY A 833 13.60 -10.38 41.61
N ALA A 834 14.22 -10.34 40.44
CA ALA A 834 15.56 -9.79 40.24
C ALA A 834 15.61 -8.25 40.30
N VAL A 835 14.63 -7.54 39.70
CA VAL A 835 14.52 -6.06 39.76
C VAL A 835 14.28 -5.61 41.22
N ARG A 836 13.47 -6.34 41.99
CA ARG A 836 13.19 -6.01 43.41
C ARG A 836 14.39 -6.12 44.32
N SER A 837 15.36 -6.97 43.97
CA SER A 837 16.58 -7.17 44.75
C SER A 837 17.75 -6.27 44.32
N GLU A 838 17.57 -5.42 43.31
CA GLU A 838 18.57 -4.51 42.75
C GLU A 838 18.79 -3.26 43.63
N ARG A 839 20.05 -2.82 43.80
CA ARG A 839 20.41 -1.69 44.71
C ARG A 839 20.23 -0.31 44.08
N ASP A 840 20.16 -0.20 42.76
CA ASP A 840 20.03 1.07 42.02
C ASP A 840 18.57 1.41 41.73
N ARG A 841 18.06 2.45 42.39
CA ARG A 841 16.65 2.88 42.31
C ARG A 841 16.28 3.54 40.97
N ARG A 842 17.23 4.16 40.26
CA ARG A 842 16.97 4.75 38.93
C ARG A 842 17.05 3.68 37.83
N GLY A 843 17.91 2.68 37.93
CA GLY A 843 17.84 1.52 37.04
C GLY A 843 16.55 0.71 37.24
N GLN A 844 16.14 0.52 38.49
CA GLN A 844 14.97 -0.26 38.88
C GLN A 844 13.66 0.25 38.25
N ALA A 845 13.37 1.54 38.37
CA ALA A 845 12.07 2.08 37.96
C ALA A 845 11.88 2.19 36.43
N MET A 846 12.95 2.40 35.66
CA MET A 846 12.91 2.33 34.19
C MET A 846 12.60 0.90 33.72
N ARG A 847 13.26 -0.08 34.33
CA ARG A 847 13.06 -1.51 34.05
C ARG A 847 11.68 -2.00 34.45
N LEU A 848 11.11 -1.47 35.53
CA LEU A 848 9.73 -1.78 35.90
C LEU A 848 8.72 -1.23 34.88
N GLY A 849 8.96 -0.04 34.32
CA GLY A 849 8.13 0.50 33.23
C GLY A 849 8.29 -0.25 31.90
N GLU A 850 9.48 -0.77 31.60
CA GLU A 850 9.73 -1.67 30.46
C GLU A 850 9.05 -3.02 30.66
N LEU A 851 9.10 -3.61 31.86
CA LEU A 851 8.40 -4.85 32.19
C LEU A 851 6.88 -4.66 32.18
N VAL A 852 6.35 -3.56 32.74
CA VAL A 852 4.92 -3.24 32.72
C VAL A 852 4.44 -3.05 31.28
N ARG A 853 5.23 -2.43 30.41
CA ARG A 853 4.92 -2.28 28.98
C ARG A 853 5.02 -3.60 28.21
N ALA A 854 6.08 -4.39 28.39
CA ALA A 854 6.22 -5.69 27.76
C ALA A 854 5.09 -6.65 28.18
N LEU A 855 4.73 -6.65 29.47
CA LEU A 855 3.61 -7.42 30.01
C LEU A 855 2.25 -6.93 29.51
N ALA A 856 2.05 -5.60 29.42
CA ALA A 856 0.85 -5.05 28.81
C ALA A 856 0.76 -5.35 27.30
N ALA A 857 1.89 -5.35 26.59
CA ALA A 857 2.02 -5.66 25.16
C ALA A 857 1.73 -7.13 24.84
N ILE A 858 1.99 -8.04 25.79
CA ILE A 858 1.60 -9.46 25.71
C ILE A 858 0.30 -9.80 26.50
N GLY A 859 -0.38 -8.82 27.13
CA GLY A 859 -1.75 -8.94 27.68
C GLY A 859 -1.95 -9.10 29.22
N GLU A 860 -0.95 -8.93 30.09
CA GLU A 860 -0.98 -9.31 31.53
C GLU A 860 -1.22 -8.16 32.55
N ARG A 861 -2.49 -7.87 32.92
CA ARG A 861 -2.92 -6.62 33.62
C ARG A 861 -2.77 -6.56 35.16
N ARG A 862 -3.19 -7.60 35.90
CA ARG A 862 -3.09 -7.61 37.39
C ARG A 862 -1.64 -7.61 37.87
N HIS A 863 -0.77 -8.17 37.05
CA HIS A 863 0.65 -8.25 37.31
C HIS A 863 1.33 -6.88 37.18
N ALA A 864 0.92 -6.07 36.19
CA ALA A 864 1.38 -4.70 36.01
C ALA A 864 1.08 -3.77 37.21
N GLU A 865 -0.12 -3.84 37.81
CA GLU A 865 -0.49 -2.98 38.95
C GLU A 865 0.37 -3.22 40.21
N THR A 866 0.66 -4.49 40.47
CA THR A 866 1.45 -4.92 41.62
C THR A 866 2.90 -4.44 41.49
N ILE A 867 3.39 -4.36 40.26
CA ILE A 867 4.70 -3.80 39.94
C ILE A 867 4.72 -2.29 40.15
N ALA A 868 3.72 -1.55 39.64
CA ALA A 868 3.67 -0.09 39.68
C ALA A 868 3.73 0.49 41.10
N ARG A 869 3.03 -0.14 42.06
CA ARG A 869 3.05 0.29 43.48
C ARG A 869 4.38 0.05 44.17
N ALA A 870 5.15 -0.93 43.71
CA ALA A 870 6.43 -1.31 44.30
C ALA A 870 7.61 -0.46 43.77
N VAL A 871 7.36 0.51 42.90
CA VAL A 871 8.38 1.42 42.33
C VAL A 871 8.89 2.38 43.40
N PRO A 872 10.20 2.40 43.75
CA PRO A 872 10.70 3.26 44.83
C PRO A 872 10.97 4.72 44.47
N ASP A 873 11.10 5.05 43.18
CA ASP A 873 11.33 6.43 42.72
C ASP A 873 9.99 7.18 42.59
N PRO A 874 9.78 8.32 43.28
CA PRO A 874 8.46 8.94 43.35
C PRO A 874 7.93 9.51 42.03
N TYR A 875 8.80 10.02 41.14
CA TYR A 875 8.38 10.54 39.83
C TYR A 875 7.81 9.40 38.98
N ARG A 876 8.51 8.27 39.00
CA ARG A 876 8.15 7.10 38.20
C ARG A 876 7.04 6.28 38.82
N GLN A 877 6.95 6.27 40.14
CA GLN A 877 5.82 5.72 40.85
C GLN A 877 4.55 6.51 40.50
N ALA A 878 4.60 7.85 40.48
CA ALA A 878 3.46 8.66 40.04
C ALA A 878 3.03 8.34 38.61
N ARG A 879 3.97 8.24 37.67
CA ARG A 879 3.72 7.86 36.27
C ARG A 879 3.09 6.47 36.12
N ALA A 880 3.70 5.45 36.75
CA ALA A 880 3.21 4.08 36.68
C ALA A 880 1.84 3.92 37.34
N LEU A 881 1.55 4.69 38.41
CA LEU A 881 0.25 4.69 39.07
C LEU A 881 -0.84 5.37 38.22
N VAL A 882 -0.51 6.42 37.46
CA VAL A 882 -1.44 7.03 36.48
C VAL A 882 -1.79 6.02 35.39
N GLU A 883 -0.79 5.35 34.80
CA GLU A 883 -1.00 4.35 33.73
C GLU A 883 -1.89 3.18 34.20
N VAL A 884 -1.71 2.77 35.46
CA VAL A 884 -2.57 1.75 36.10
C VAL A 884 -3.95 2.30 36.47
N ALA A 885 -4.05 3.56 36.91
CA ALA A 885 -5.33 4.19 37.25
C ALA A 885 -6.24 4.36 36.03
N GLU A 886 -5.66 4.72 34.89
CA GLU A 886 -6.36 4.81 33.60
C GLU A 886 -6.84 3.43 33.14
N ALA A 887 -6.00 2.40 33.26
CA ALA A 887 -6.39 1.02 32.99
C ALA A 887 -7.54 0.52 33.91
N ALA A 888 -7.58 1.00 35.16
CA ALA A 888 -8.63 0.66 36.13
C ALA A 888 -9.95 1.40 35.88
N ASP A 889 -9.92 2.68 35.49
CA ASP A 889 -11.13 3.44 35.10
C ASP A 889 -11.72 2.88 33.79
N ALA A 890 -10.88 2.50 32.82
CA ALA A 890 -11.32 1.82 31.59
C ALA A 890 -11.96 0.45 31.87
N ALA A 891 -11.61 -0.19 32.98
CA ALA A 891 -12.26 -1.41 33.48
C ALA A 891 -13.51 -1.16 34.35
N GLY A 892 -13.92 0.11 34.51
CA GLY A 892 -15.13 0.51 35.24
C GLY A 892 -14.96 0.68 36.77
N ASP A 893 -13.77 0.50 37.34
CA ASP A 893 -13.54 0.63 38.80
C ASP A 893 -13.07 2.07 39.16
N ARG A 894 -14.00 3.02 39.07
CA ARG A 894 -13.72 4.45 39.26
C ARG A 894 -13.25 4.78 40.67
N ALA A 895 -13.72 4.06 41.69
CA ALA A 895 -13.26 4.26 43.07
C ALA A 895 -11.79 3.84 43.24
N ARG A 896 -11.34 2.78 42.53
CA ARG A 896 -9.94 2.35 42.51
C ARG A 896 -9.07 3.30 41.70
N ALA A 897 -9.56 3.81 40.57
CA ALA A 897 -8.89 4.84 39.78
C ALA A 897 -8.64 6.12 40.60
N ARG A 898 -9.65 6.64 41.33
CA ARG A 898 -9.49 7.78 42.27
C ARG A 898 -8.36 7.58 43.26
N ARG A 899 -8.34 6.42 43.92
CA ARG A 899 -7.32 6.11 44.94
C ARG A 899 -5.93 6.04 44.33
N LEU A 900 -5.77 5.41 43.17
CA LEU A 900 -4.49 5.31 42.47
C LEU A 900 -3.99 6.68 41.99
N ALA A 901 -4.87 7.57 41.52
CA ALA A 901 -4.50 8.93 41.15
C ALA A 901 -4.11 9.80 42.36
N ALA A 902 -4.81 9.69 43.49
CA ALA A 902 -4.42 10.40 44.72
C ALA A 902 -3.05 9.92 45.25
N GLN A 903 -2.76 8.62 45.10
CA GLN A 903 -1.44 8.05 45.38
C GLN A 903 -0.39 8.58 44.41
N ALA A 904 -0.73 8.77 43.13
CA ALA A 904 0.16 9.38 42.15
C ALA A 904 0.47 10.85 42.48
N VAL A 905 -0.51 11.64 42.96
CA VAL A 905 -0.29 13.03 43.42
C VAL A 905 0.68 13.05 44.60
N THR A 906 0.48 12.15 45.55
CA THR A 906 1.35 12.02 46.73
C THR A 906 2.78 11.66 46.32
N ALA A 907 2.93 10.73 45.37
CA ALA A 907 4.24 10.35 44.82
C ALA A 907 4.88 11.50 44.02
N ALA A 908 4.10 12.25 43.25
CA ALA A 908 4.58 13.40 42.50
C ALA A 908 5.13 14.51 43.40
N HIS A 909 4.50 14.77 44.55
CA HIS A 909 4.99 15.76 45.54
C HIS A 909 6.35 15.40 46.13
N LEU A 910 6.69 14.11 46.18
CA LEU A 910 7.98 13.63 46.70
C LEU A 910 9.11 13.73 45.66
N VAL A 911 8.83 14.22 44.45
CA VAL A 911 9.83 14.45 43.40
C VAL A 911 10.65 15.69 43.72
N ALA A 912 11.97 15.51 43.85
CA ALA A 912 12.88 16.58 44.24
C ALA A 912 13.16 17.62 43.14
N ASP A 913 13.09 17.24 41.87
CA ASP A 913 13.34 18.14 40.74
C ASP A 913 12.05 18.88 40.34
N PRO A 914 12.04 20.23 40.34
CA PRO A 914 10.83 21.02 40.09
C PRO A 914 10.19 20.82 38.71
N ILE A 915 10.97 20.52 37.68
CA ILE A 915 10.46 20.30 36.31
C ILE A 915 9.72 18.96 36.27
N TRP A 916 10.36 17.91 36.78
CA TRP A 916 9.79 16.56 36.84
C TRP A 916 8.61 16.46 37.83
N GLN A 917 8.70 17.17 38.95
CA GLN A 917 7.60 17.33 39.90
C GLN A 917 6.39 17.96 39.22
N SER A 918 6.59 19.04 38.45
CA SER A 918 5.49 19.69 37.74
C SER A 918 4.84 18.79 36.69
N GLU A 919 5.62 17.90 36.06
CA GLU A 919 5.10 16.94 35.08
C GLU A 919 4.23 15.87 35.73
N ALA A 920 4.77 15.22 36.76
CA ALA A 920 4.11 14.15 37.47
C ALA A 920 2.84 14.67 38.16
N SER A 921 2.92 15.86 38.77
CA SER A 921 1.79 16.50 39.42
C SER A 921 0.71 16.89 38.41
N GLY A 922 1.07 17.41 37.23
CA GLY A 922 0.09 17.75 36.18
C GLY A 922 -0.75 16.55 35.74
N ALA A 923 -0.09 15.41 35.45
CA ALA A 923 -0.78 14.18 35.06
C ALA A 923 -1.63 13.60 36.21
N ALA A 924 -1.11 13.59 37.43
CA ALA A 924 -1.81 13.03 38.58
C ALA A 924 -3.00 13.90 39.03
N VAL A 925 -2.89 15.23 38.98
CA VAL A 925 -3.97 16.18 39.28
C VAL A 925 -5.09 16.08 38.26
N ALA A 926 -4.77 15.98 36.97
CA ALA A 926 -5.77 15.79 35.93
C ALA A 926 -6.54 14.47 36.12
N ALA A 927 -5.82 13.37 36.40
CA ALA A 927 -6.43 12.08 36.72
C ALA A 927 -7.35 12.19 37.95
N LEU A 928 -6.88 12.78 39.06
CA LEU A 928 -7.65 12.93 40.29
C LEU A 928 -8.93 13.77 40.11
N ALA A 929 -8.82 14.90 39.41
CA ALA A 929 -9.95 15.76 39.08
C ALA A 929 -10.99 15.02 38.22
N SER A 930 -10.52 14.31 37.18
CA SER A 930 -11.38 13.55 36.27
C SER A 930 -12.12 12.43 36.99
N PHE A 931 -11.46 11.79 37.95
CA PHE A 931 -12.09 10.73 38.70
C PHE A 931 -13.12 11.29 39.67
N GLY A 932 -12.98 12.51 40.20
CA GLY A 932 -14.07 13.26 40.87
C GLY A 932 -13.74 13.89 42.22
N ASP A 933 -12.46 14.01 42.58
CA ASP A 933 -12.02 14.70 43.81
C ASP A 933 -11.46 16.10 43.48
N VAL A 934 -12.37 17.05 43.29
CA VAL A 934 -12.06 18.39 42.77
C VAL A 934 -11.31 19.26 43.78
N ASP A 935 -11.65 19.15 45.07
CA ASP A 935 -11.02 19.97 46.12
C ASP A 935 -9.57 19.56 46.36
N GLN A 936 -9.30 18.25 46.41
CA GLN A 936 -7.94 17.74 46.55
C GLN A 936 -7.10 18.01 45.30
N ALA A 937 -7.70 17.91 44.11
CA ALA A 937 -7.04 18.26 42.86
C ALA A 937 -6.72 19.76 42.78
N ALA A 938 -7.60 20.66 43.26
CA ALA A 938 -7.36 22.11 43.32
C ALA A 938 -6.15 22.43 44.21
N ALA A 939 -6.12 21.88 45.43
CA ALA A 939 -5.01 22.09 46.36
C ALA A 939 -3.68 21.53 45.82
N ALA A 940 -3.73 20.38 45.15
CA ALA A 940 -2.55 19.80 44.51
C ALA A 940 -2.09 20.60 43.29
N ALA A 941 -3.01 21.20 42.52
CA ALA A 941 -2.66 22.07 41.39
C ALA A 941 -1.90 23.33 41.85
N ASP A 942 -2.31 23.96 42.96
CA ASP A 942 -1.65 25.16 43.52
C ASP A 942 -0.18 24.89 43.89
N SER A 943 0.14 23.65 44.25
CA SER A 943 1.49 23.22 44.61
C SER A 943 2.41 22.90 43.41
N VAL A 944 1.92 22.98 42.17
CA VAL A 944 2.73 22.73 40.96
C VAL A 944 3.76 23.86 40.80
N PRO A 945 5.08 23.56 40.77
CA PRO A 945 6.12 24.59 40.68
C PRO A 945 6.09 25.42 39.39
N ASP A 946 5.93 24.77 38.23
CA ASP A 946 5.92 25.43 36.93
C ASP A 946 4.59 26.15 36.66
N ARG A 947 4.67 27.44 36.34
CA ARG A 947 3.49 28.32 36.15
C ARG A 947 2.59 27.91 34.97
N ASN A 948 3.17 27.42 33.87
CA ASN A 948 2.41 26.99 32.70
C ASN A 948 1.65 25.69 33.01
N ARG A 949 2.33 24.73 33.65
CA ARG A 949 1.75 23.45 34.07
C ARG A 949 0.73 23.63 35.19
N ARG A 950 0.93 24.59 36.09
CA ARG A 950 -0.05 25.00 37.12
C ARG A 950 -1.34 25.50 36.49
N ALA A 951 -1.26 26.42 35.52
CA ALA A 951 -2.42 26.92 34.80
C ALA A 951 -3.17 25.78 34.08
N GLY A 952 -2.45 24.86 33.44
CA GLY A 952 -3.03 23.67 32.81
C GLY A 952 -3.75 22.74 33.80
N ALA A 953 -3.16 22.50 34.98
CA ALA A 953 -3.75 21.69 36.03
C ALA A 953 -5.01 22.35 36.63
N LEU A 954 -4.97 23.65 36.93
CA LEU A 954 -6.12 24.40 37.42
C LEU A 954 -7.26 24.47 36.40
N ALA A 955 -6.96 24.56 35.10
CA ALA A 955 -7.99 24.49 34.06
C ALA A 955 -8.72 23.12 34.05
N ALA A 956 -8.01 22.02 34.30
CA ALA A 956 -8.63 20.69 34.43
C ALA A 956 -9.51 20.57 35.68
N VAL A 957 -9.11 21.23 36.78
CA VAL A 957 -9.91 21.34 38.01
C VAL A 957 -11.17 22.16 37.78
N VAL A 958 -11.08 23.33 37.13
CA VAL A 958 -12.23 24.19 36.81
C VAL A 958 -13.29 23.42 36.02
N ARG A 959 -12.90 22.67 34.97
CA ARG A 959 -13.87 21.84 34.23
C ARG A 959 -14.57 20.82 35.11
N SER A 960 -13.80 20.14 35.95
CA SER A 960 -14.33 19.09 36.83
C SER A 960 -15.27 19.70 37.89
N ALA A 961 -14.97 20.91 38.37
CA ALA A 961 -15.84 21.68 39.25
C ALA A 961 -17.17 22.07 38.56
N VAL A 962 -17.09 22.56 37.31
CA VAL A 962 -18.27 22.95 36.52
C VAL A 962 -19.18 21.74 36.29
N ALA A 963 -18.61 20.59 35.94
CA ALA A 963 -19.36 19.33 35.79
C ALA A 963 -20.02 18.86 37.12
N GLY A 964 -19.42 19.21 38.26
CA GLY A 964 -19.96 18.92 39.59
C GLY A 964 -21.07 19.85 40.07
N GLY A 965 -21.26 21.01 39.42
CA GLY A 965 -22.41 21.92 39.64
C GLY A 965 -22.41 22.76 40.92
N ASP A 966 -21.38 22.68 41.77
CA ASP A 966 -21.27 23.49 42.99
C ASP A 966 -20.76 24.91 42.67
N ALA A 967 -21.66 25.89 42.68
CA ALA A 967 -21.38 27.26 42.27
C ALA A 967 -20.29 27.94 43.13
N GLU A 968 -20.19 27.62 44.42
CA GLU A 968 -19.17 28.19 45.30
C GLU A 968 -17.79 27.58 44.98
N ARG A 969 -17.75 26.26 44.78
CA ARG A 969 -16.54 25.53 44.38
C ARG A 969 -16.06 25.93 42.99
N VAL A 970 -16.96 26.12 42.03
CA VAL A 970 -16.64 26.62 40.68
C VAL A 970 -16.01 28.00 40.76
N ARG A 971 -16.62 28.94 41.48
CA ARG A 971 -16.08 30.30 41.65
C ARG A 971 -14.69 30.27 42.29
N ALA A 972 -14.51 29.50 43.36
CA ALA A 972 -13.21 29.38 44.02
C ALA A 972 -12.12 28.76 43.13
N CYS A 973 -12.47 27.82 42.24
CA CYS A 973 -11.53 27.26 41.27
C CYS A 973 -11.20 28.24 40.15
N VAL A 974 -12.20 29.01 39.68
CA VAL A 974 -12.03 30.06 38.67
C VAL A 974 -11.11 31.18 39.17
N ASP A 975 -11.30 31.64 40.41
CA ASP A 975 -10.47 32.70 41.00
C ASP A 975 -8.99 32.26 41.10
N ARG A 976 -8.75 31.02 41.53
CA ARG A 976 -7.39 30.42 41.55
C ARG A 976 -6.78 30.31 40.15
N PHE A 977 -7.58 29.89 39.17
CA PHE A 977 -7.15 29.79 37.79
C PHE A 977 -6.79 31.17 37.20
N GLU A 978 -7.62 32.20 37.40
CA GLU A 978 -7.34 33.57 36.94
C GLU A 978 -6.06 34.14 37.55
N ALA A 979 -5.81 33.88 38.83
CA ALA A 979 -4.56 34.27 39.48
C ALA A 979 -3.35 33.61 38.80
N ALA A 980 -3.41 32.29 38.53
CA ALA A 980 -2.31 31.56 37.89
C ALA A 980 -2.03 32.00 36.45
N LEU A 981 -3.05 32.47 35.71
CA LEU A 981 -2.89 32.97 34.33
C LEU A 981 -2.08 34.26 34.24
N SER A 982 -2.04 35.07 35.29
CA SER A 982 -1.30 36.35 35.29
C SER A 982 0.21 36.14 35.13
N ASP A 983 0.70 34.95 35.49
CA ASP A 983 2.12 34.58 35.42
C ASP A 983 2.49 33.83 34.13
N VAL A 984 1.54 33.50 33.25
CA VAL A 984 1.80 32.72 32.02
C VAL A 984 2.19 33.65 30.88
N SER A 985 3.42 33.49 30.38
CA SER A 985 3.94 34.30 29.26
C SER A 985 3.93 33.59 27.91
N ASP A 986 3.76 32.26 27.89
CA ASP A 986 3.72 31.47 26.65
C ASP A 986 2.30 31.49 26.03
N PRO A 987 2.13 32.01 24.81
CA PRO A 987 0.84 32.06 24.13
C PRO A 987 0.18 30.69 23.95
N ILE A 988 0.95 29.62 23.73
CA ILE A 988 0.41 28.27 23.54
C ILE A 988 -0.15 27.76 24.87
N ALA A 989 0.64 27.81 25.95
CA ALA A 989 0.18 27.43 27.27
C ALA A 989 -1.05 28.25 27.72
N LEU A 990 -1.07 29.55 27.42
CA LEU A 990 -2.17 30.45 27.74
C LEU A 990 -3.46 30.10 26.96
N ALA A 991 -3.36 29.94 25.64
CA ALA A 991 -4.50 29.55 24.79
C ALA A 991 -5.08 28.20 25.21
N SER A 992 -4.20 27.23 25.44
CA SER A 992 -4.58 25.88 25.84
C SER A 992 -5.24 25.88 27.23
N ALA A 993 -4.72 26.64 28.19
CA ALA A 993 -5.33 26.73 29.53
C ALA A 993 -6.70 27.42 29.51
N LEU A 994 -6.83 28.54 28.79
CA LEU A 994 -8.09 29.30 28.70
C LEU A 994 -9.17 28.54 27.94
N THR A 995 -8.84 27.89 26.83
CA THR A 995 -9.76 27.06 26.04
C THR A 995 -10.40 25.97 26.90
N ARG A 996 -9.59 25.37 27.78
CA ARG A 996 -10.05 24.34 28.72
C ARG A 996 -11.08 24.86 29.74
N ALA A 997 -11.11 26.16 30.02
CA ALA A 997 -12.04 26.78 30.97
C ALA A 997 -13.26 27.46 30.31
N VAL A 998 -13.38 27.40 28.97
CA VAL A 998 -14.56 27.92 28.24
C VAL A 998 -15.83 27.25 28.75
N GLY A 999 -16.87 28.04 29.00
CA GLY A 999 -18.12 27.61 29.62
C GLY A 999 -18.15 27.72 31.15
N ALA A 1000 -17.02 28.00 31.80
CA ALA A 1000 -17.01 28.35 33.23
C ALA A 1000 -17.43 29.82 33.44
N PRO A 1001 -18.16 30.14 34.53
CA PRO A 1001 -18.57 31.52 34.82
C PRO A 1001 -17.33 32.40 35.13
N ALA A 1002 -17.03 33.36 34.27
CA ALA A 1002 -15.84 34.21 34.33
C ALA A 1002 -16.15 35.65 34.76
N GLY A 1003 -16.64 35.83 35.99
CA GLY A 1003 -17.11 37.12 36.48
C GLY A 1003 -18.50 37.48 35.92
N ARG A 1004 -18.68 38.73 35.44
CA ARG A 1004 -19.96 39.18 34.84
C ARG A 1004 -20.10 38.85 33.36
N ASP A 1005 -19.01 38.44 32.71
CA ASP A 1005 -18.96 38.17 31.27
C ASP A 1005 -18.77 36.66 31.02
N PRO A 1006 -19.80 35.97 30.48
CA PRO A 1006 -19.72 34.54 30.20
C PRO A 1006 -18.74 34.18 29.06
N HIS A 1007 -18.33 35.13 28.22
CA HIS A 1007 -17.45 34.88 27.06
C HIS A 1007 -15.98 35.24 27.31
N ARG A 1008 -15.65 35.80 28.49
CA ARG A 1008 -14.30 36.32 28.82
C ARG A 1008 -13.18 35.31 28.60
N PHE A 1009 -13.38 34.03 28.94
CA PHE A 1009 -12.36 33.00 28.70
C PHE A 1009 -12.21 32.65 27.22
N ALA A 1010 -13.30 32.66 26.46
CA ALA A 1010 -13.26 32.43 25.01
C ALA A 1010 -12.53 33.57 24.28
N ASP A 1011 -12.81 34.84 24.63
CA ASP A 1011 -12.14 36.00 24.06
C ASP A 1011 -10.63 35.97 24.27
N ARG A 1012 -10.21 35.70 25.52
CA ARG A 1012 -8.79 35.64 25.87
C ARG A 1012 -8.12 34.42 25.23
N ALA A 1013 -8.81 33.28 25.14
CA ALA A 1013 -8.29 32.09 24.47
C ALA A 1013 -8.06 32.36 22.98
N GLU A 1014 -9.01 33.03 22.32
CA GLU A 1014 -8.91 33.37 20.91
C GLU A 1014 -7.74 34.31 20.64
N ALA A 1015 -7.59 35.36 21.45
CA ALA A 1015 -6.47 36.29 21.35
C ALA A 1015 -5.12 35.59 21.55
N ALA A 1016 -5.03 34.69 22.55
CA ALA A 1016 -3.83 33.91 22.81
C ALA A 1016 -3.51 32.92 21.67
N ALA A 1017 -4.53 32.23 21.13
CA ALA A 1017 -4.37 31.31 20.00
C ALA A 1017 -3.87 32.07 18.75
N ARG A 1018 -4.47 33.23 18.44
CA ARG A 1018 -4.03 34.08 17.32
C ARG A 1018 -2.61 34.62 17.47
N ALA A 1019 -2.13 34.79 18.71
CA ALA A 1019 -0.77 35.21 19.01
C ALA A 1019 0.30 34.09 18.83
N VAL A 1020 -0.11 32.83 18.62
CA VAL A 1020 0.83 31.72 18.36
C VAL A 1020 1.54 31.95 17.02
N PRO A 1021 2.90 31.98 16.98
CA PRO A 1021 3.64 32.27 15.75
C PRO A 1021 3.50 31.20 14.66
N ASP A 1022 3.53 29.93 15.07
CA ASP A 1022 3.46 28.79 14.15
C ASP A 1022 2.02 28.58 13.62
N PRO A 1023 1.78 28.63 12.29
CA PRO A 1023 0.43 28.51 11.72
C PRO A 1023 -0.25 27.18 11.99
N GLY A 1024 0.48 26.05 12.00
CA GLY A 1024 -0.11 24.74 12.26
C GLY A 1024 -0.55 24.58 13.70
N ARG A 1025 0.26 25.03 14.65
CA ARG A 1025 -0.08 25.09 16.08
C ARG A 1025 -1.22 26.09 16.34
N ARG A 1026 -1.25 27.22 15.65
CA ARG A 1026 -2.35 28.19 15.73
C ARG A 1026 -3.68 27.56 15.30
N ASP A 1027 -3.73 26.92 14.13
CA ASP A 1027 -4.94 26.28 13.62
C ASP A 1027 -5.45 25.17 14.58
N MET A 1028 -4.53 24.39 15.16
CA MET A 1028 -4.84 23.39 16.20
C MET A 1028 -5.49 24.00 17.45
N GLU A 1029 -4.95 25.10 17.98
CA GLU A 1029 -5.51 25.79 19.15
C GLU A 1029 -6.87 26.42 18.80
N LEU A 1030 -7.02 27.05 17.63
CA LEU A 1030 -8.29 27.63 17.16
C LEU A 1030 -9.36 26.55 16.98
N ARG A 1031 -9.03 25.38 16.43
CA ARG A 1031 -9.97 24.26 16.32
C ARG A 1031 -10.45 23.76 17.68
N THR A 1032 -9.52 23.62 18.63
CA THR A 1032 -9.85 23.19 20.00
C THR A 1032 -10.75 24.22 20.68
N LEU A 1033 -10.51 25.52 20.44
CA LEU A 1033 -11.35 26.61 20.92
C LEU A 1033 -12.74 26.61 20.28
N ALA A 1034 -12.83 26.46 18.96
CA ALA A 1034 -14.10 26.41 18.22
C ALA A 1034 -15.03 25.34 18.78
N ARG A 1035 -14.50 24.13 19.03
CA ARG A 1035 -15.23 23.04 19.68
C ARG A 1035 -15.72 23.43 21.08
N ALA A 1036 -14.84 24.03 21.89
CA ALA A 1036 -15.18 24.39 23.28
C ALA A 1036 -16.26 25.48 23.35
N VAL A 1037 -16.20 26.48 22.46
CA VAL A 1037 -17.18 27.56 22.33
C VAL A 1037 -18.53 27.01 21.86
N ALA A 1038 -18.53 26.13 20.86
CA ALA A 1038 -19.74 25.46 20.39
C ALA A 1038 -20.37 24.58 21.50
N ALA A 1039 -19.56 23.83 22.25
CA ALA A 1039 -20.02 23.02 23.38
C ALA A 1039 -20.60 23.86 24.54
N ALA A 1040 -20.17 25.12 24.68
CA ALA A 1040 -20.74 26.07 25.63
C ALA A 1040 -22.04 26.74 25.12
N GLY A 1041 -22.48 26.42 23.91
CA GLY A 1041 -23.76 26.87 23.33
C GLY A 1041 -23.66 28.01 22.33
N ASP A 1042 -22.47 28.55 22.06
CA ASP A 1042 -22.26 29.66 21.12
C ASP A 1042 -21.81 29.13 19.74
N LEU A 1043 -22.79 28.63 18.97
CA LEU A 1043 -22.54 27.94 17.71
C LEU A 1043 -22.00 28.85 16.61
N ASP A 1044 -22.53 30.07 16.49
CA ASP A 1044 -22.12 31.04 15.45
C ASP A 1044 -20.65 31.44 15.66
N ARG A 1045 -20.25 31.67 16.91
CA ARG A 1045 -18.85 31.99 17.21
C ARG A 1045 -17.93 30.80 17.02
N GLY A 1046 -18.37 29.59 17.40
CA GLY A 1046 -17.63 28.36 17.11
C GLY A 1046 -17.38 28.19 15.62
N GLU A 1047 -18.39 28.47 14.79
CA GLU A 1047 -18.30 28.45 13.33
C GLU A 1047 -17.27 29.46 12.79
N ASP A 1048 -17.34 30.71 13.23
CA ASP A 1048 -16.42 31.77 12.81
C ASP A 1048 -14.96 31.46 13.16
N ILE A 1049 -14.71 30.93 14.36
CA ILE A 1049 -13.37 30.51 14.79
C ILE A 1049 -12.87 29.36 13.91
N ALA A 1050 -13.69 28.33 13.67
CA ALA A 1050 -13.33 27.20 12.80
C ALA A 1050 -13.03 27.64 11.35
N ARG A 1051 -13.82 28.58 10.81
CA ARG A 1051 -13.62 29.13 9.45
C ARG A 1051 -12.34 29.95 9.33
N SER A 1052 -11.79 30.45 10.43
CA SER A 1052 -10.56 31.24 10.44
C SER A 1052 -9.25 30.43 10.35
N ALA A 1053 -9.35 29.09 10.33
CA ALA A 1053 -8.19 28.23 10.12
C ALA A 1053 -7.57 28.43 8.73
N THR A 1054 -6.24 28.32 8.66
CA THR A 1054 -5.45 28.69 7.48
C THR A 1054 -5.59 27.66 6.36
N SER A 1055 -5.68 26.37 6.68
CA SER A 1055 -5.78 25.28 5.69
C SER A 1055 -7.22 24.81 5.45
N PRO A 1056 -7.59 24.39 4.22
CA PRO A 1056 -8.89 23.79 3.93
C PRO A 1056 -9.21 22.56 4.80
N GLY A 1057 -8.22 21.70 5.07
CA GLY A 1057 -8.39 20.51 5.91
C GLY A 1057 -8.71 20.84 7.36
N GLU A 1058 -7.96 21.76 7.98
CA GLU A 1058 -8.23 22.20 9.36
C GLU A 1058 -9.58 22.94 9.47
N ARG A 1059 -10.00 23.68 8.43
CA ARG A 1059 -11.35 24.28 8.38
C ARG A 1059 -12.44 23.21 8.43
N VAL A 1060 -12.34 22.16 7.62
CA VAL A 1060 -13.31 21.04 7.62
C VAL A 1060 -13.31 20.32 8.97
N MET A 1061 -12.14 20.04 9.54
CA MET A 1061 -12.04 19.42 10.87
C MET A 1061 -12.62 20.30 11.97
N GLY A 1062 -12.37 21.62 11.92
CA GLY A 1062 -12.93 22.58 12.86
C GLY A 1062 -14.45 22.65 12.80
N VAL A 1063 -14.99 22.74 11.58
CA VAL A 1063 -16.44 22.72 11.36
C VAL A 1063 -17.06 21.41 11.85
N THR A 1064 -16.41 20.28 11.59
CA THR A 1064 -16.86 18.96 12.08
C THR A 1064 -16.93 18.91 13.61
N GLU A 1065 -15.91 19.40 14.30
CA GLU A 1065 -15.89 19.44 15.76
C GLU A 1065 -16.99 20.36 16.33
N VAL A 1066 -17.33 21.45 15.63
CA VAL A 1066 -18.45 22.34 15.97
C VAL A 1066 -19.80 21.64 15.78
N LEU A 1067 -20.00 20.92 14.66
CA LEU A 1067 -21.19 20.10 14.42
C LEU A 1067 -21.36 19.01 15.48
N LYS A 1068 -20.27 18.33 15.84
CA LYS A 1068 -20.26 17.30 16.90
C LYS A 1068 -20.61 17.88 18.27
N ALA A 1069 -20.12 19.08 18.58
CA ALA A 1069 -20.43 19.76 19.84
C ALA A 1069 -21.90 20.19 19.91
N ALA A 1070 -22.48 20.62 18.79
CA ALA A 1070 -23.90 20.97 18.69
C ALA A 1070 -24.81 19.73 18.79
N GLY A 1071 -24.38 18.60 18.20
CA GLY A 1071 -25.09 17.33 18.20
C GLY A 1071 -26.48 17.40 17.57
N ALA A 1072 -27.35 16.46 17.95
CA ALA A 1072 -28.73 16.37 17.44
C ALA A 1072 -29.64 17.57 17.84
N ALA A 1073 -29.18 18.41 18.77
CA ALA A 1073 -29.89 19.63 19.17
C ALA A 1073 -29.59 20.83 18.25
N ALA A 1074 -28.68 20.69 17.29
CA ALA A 1074 -28.32 21.74 16.34
C ALA A 1074 -29.54 22.20 15.50
N PRO A 1075 -29.70 23.50 15.21
CA PRO A 1075 -30.77 23.97 14.33
C PRO A 1075 -30.64 23.33 12.93
N PRO A 1076 -31.66 22.63 12.39
CA PRO A 1076 -31.53 21.84 11.16
C PRO A 1076 -31.16 22.64 9.90
N ALA A 1077 -31.53 23.92 9.85
CA ALA A 1077 -31.15 24.80 8.75
C ALA A 1077 -29.68 25.26 8.85
N TRP A 1078 -29.19 25.47 10.08
CA TRP A 1078 -27.80 25.83 10.36
C TRP A 1078 -26.86 24.65 10.05
N ALA A 1079 -27.20 23.44 10.53
CA ALA A 1079 -26.39 22.25 10.30
C ALA A 1079 -26.26 21.92 8.81
N ARG A 1080 -27.35 22.00 8.03
CA ARG A 1080 -27.32 21.77 6.58
C ARG A 1080 -26.42 22.76 5.84
N ARG A 1081 -26.58 24.07 6.11
CA ARG A 1081 -25.73 25.12 5.51
C ARG A 1081 -24.25 24.86 5.79
N LEU A 1082 -23.93 24.53 7.05
CA LEU A 1082 -22.56 24.32 7.48
C LEU A 1082 -21.94 23.05 6.86
N MET A 1083 -22.74 21.99 6.72
CA MET A 1083 -22.35 20.77 6.00
C MET A 1083 -22.09 21.03 4.51
N ASP A 1084 -22.98 21.75 3.81
CA ASP A 1084 -22.81 22.08 2.39
C ASP A 1084 -21.47 22.79 2.13
N GLN A 1085 -21.16 23.81 2.94
CA GLN A 1085 -19.91 24.57 2.81
C GLN A 1085 -18.67 23.73 3.09
N ALA A 1086 -18.74 22.84 4.08
CA ALA A 1086 -17.61 22.00 4.45
C ALA A 1086 -17.38 20.89 3.41
N GLU A 1087 -18.44 20.35 2.80
CA GLU A 1087 -18.34 19.42 1.68
C GLU A 1087 -17.69 20.03 0.45
N ASP A 1088 -18.08 21.25 0.07
CA ASP A 1088 -17.44 21.97 -1.03
C ASP A 1088 -15.95 22.17 -0.76
N THR A 1089 -15.60 22.48 0.49
CA THR A 1089 -14.20 22.63 0.93
C THR A 1089 -13.45 21.30 0.91
N ALA A 1090 -14.09 20.20 1.30
CA ALA A 1090 -13.50 18.86 1.27
C ALA A 1090 -13.28 18.38 -0.17
N ARG A 1091 -14.30 18.46 -1.02
CA ARG A 1091 -14.27 18.00 -2.43
C ARG A 1091 -13.31 18.82 -3.29
N SER A 1092 -13.16 20.12 -3.01
CA SER A 1092 -12.20 20.98 -3.71
C SER A 1092 -10.73 20.71 -3.34
N ASN A 1093 -10.44 19.86 -2.35
CA ASN A 1093 -9.06 19.50 -2.02
C ASN A 1093 -8.45 18.63 -3.13
N PRO A 1094 -7.37 19.05 -3.81
CA PRO A 1094 -6.77 18.30 -4.92
C PRO A 1094 -6.06 17.02 -4.47
N LEU A 1095 -5.74 16.88 -3.17
CA LEU A 1095 -4.99 15.75 -2.63
C LEU A 1095 -5.95 14.62 -2.18
N PRO A 1096 -5.92 13.42 -2.81
CA PRO A 1096 -6.90 12.37 -2.56
C PRO A 1096 -6.98 11.89 -1.10
N VAL A 1097 -5.83 11.75 -0.42
CA VAL A 1097 -5.79 11.29 0.98
C VAL A 1097 -6.35 12.36 1.92
N GLN A 1098 -6.03 13.63 1.68
CA GLN A 1098 -6.57 14.72 2.50
C GLN A 1098 -8.06 14.90 2.27
N ARG A 1099 -8.53 14.74 1.03
CA ARG A 1099 -9.95 14.68 0.68
C ARG A 1099 -10.66 13.55 1.41
N ALA A 1100 -10.13 12.32 1.35
CA ALA A 1100 -10.69 11.16 2.05
C ALA A 1100 -10.75 11.38 3.58
N ASN A 1101 -9.72 12.00 4.16
CA ASN A 1101 -9.72 12.35 5.58
C ASN A 1101 -10.81 13.38 5.89
N ALA A 1102 -10.90 14.45 5.11
CA ALA A 1102 -11.91 15.49 5.28
C ALA A 1102 -13.34 14.95 5.17
N LEU A 1103 -13.61 14.07 4.18
CA LEU A 1103 -14.88 13.37 4.02
C LEU A 1103 -15.18 12.45 5.22
N ALA A 1104 -14.17 11.75 5.75
CA ALA A 1104 -14.31 10.90 6.93
C ALA A 1104 -14.72 11.70 8.17
N TRP A 1105 -14.10 12.86 8.39
CA TRP A 1105 -14.51 13.78 9.46
C TRP A 1105 -15.94 14.28 9.24
N LEU A 1106 -16.29 14.72 8.02
CA LEU A 1106 -17.63 15.19 7.74
C LEU A 1106 -18.71 14.14 7.91
N ALA A 1107 -18.46 12.88 7.54
CA ALA A 1107 -19.37 11.78 7.80
C ALA A 1107 -19.66 11.63 9.31
N GLU A 1108 -18.64 11.82 10.16
CA GLU A 1108 -18.80 11.84 11.62
C GLU A 1108 -19.66 13.02 12.11
N GLY A 1109 -19.46 14.20 11.52
CA GLY A 1109 -20.27 15.40 11.78
C GLY A 1109 -21.74 15.19 11.38
N ALA A 1110 -22.00 14.58 10.23
CA ALA A 1110 -23.34 14.26 9.73
C ALA A 1110 -24.08 13.30 10.67
N VAL A 1111 -23.41 12.24 11.16
CA VAL A 1111 -23.98 11.34 12.18
C VAL A 1111 -24.33 12.11 13.46
N ALA A 1112 -23.45 13.01 13.91
CA ALA A 1112 -23.67 13.75 15.15
C ALA A 1112 -24.90 14.66 15.11
N VAL A 1113 -25.23 15.23 13.94
CA VAL A 1113 -26.46 16.04 13.74
C VAL A 1113 -27.67 15.23 13.29
N GLY A 1114 -27.52 13.91 13.14
CA GLY A 1114 -28.62 12.97 12.78
C GLY A 1114 -28.91 12.84 11.29
N ASP A 1115 -28.05 13.34 10.40
CA ASP A 1115 -28.21 13.23 8.93
C ASP A 1115 -27.52 11.96 8.41
N LEU A 1116 -28.17 10.82 8.61
CA LEU A 1116 -27.60 9.50 8.29
C LEU A 1116 -27.49 9.24 6.78
N ASP A 1117 -28.38 9.82 5.96
CA ASP A 1117 -28.33 9.70 4.50
C ASP A 1117 -27.09 10.38 3.94
N ARG A 1118 -26.81 11.58 4.43
CA ARG A 1118 -25.61 12.32 4.06
C ARG A 1118 -24.34 11.65 4.58
N ALA A 1119 -24.37 11.12 5.80
CA ALA A 1119 -23.24 10.37 6.36
C ALA A 1119 -22.89 9.12 5.53
N GLU A 1120 -23.89 8.38 5.06
CA GLU A 1120 -23.70 7.22 4.19
C GLU A 1120 -23.13 7.61 2.82
N ALA A 1121 -23.66 8.67 2.19
CA ALA A 1121 -23.15 9.17 0.91
C ALA A 1121 -21.67 9.60 1.02
N LEU A 1122 -21.33 10.33 2.09
CA LEU A 1122 -19.95 10.71 2.37
C LEU A 1122 -19.05 9.51 2.62
N ALA A 1123 -19.54 8.49 3.34
CA ALA A 1123 -18.78 7.26 3.58
C ALA A 1123 -18.47 6.49 2.28
N LEU A 1124 -19.41 6.44 1.33
CA LEU A 1124 -19.21 5.82 0.02
C LEU A 1124 -18.15 6.54 -0.82
N GLU A 1125 -18.01 7.87 -0.69
CA GLU A 1125 -16.99 8.67 -1.40
C GLU A 1125 -15.56 8.51 -0.82
N ILE A 1126 -15.39 7.93 0.36
CA ILE A 1126 -14.07 7.78 1.01
C ILE A 1126 -13.25 6.70 0.29
N SER A 1127 -12.15 7.11 -0.34
CA SER A 1127 -11.24 6.20 -1.04
C SER A 1127 -10.38 5.31 -0.12
N HIS A 1128 -10.21 5.69 1.16
CA HIS A 1128 -9.45 4.90 2.12
C HIS A 1128 -10.35 3.86 2.83
N THR A 1129 -10.21 2.58 2.48
CA THR A 1129 -11.08 1.48 2.95
C THR A 1129 -11.21 1.37 4.48
N GLY A 1130 -10.11 1.56 5.22
CA GLY A 1130 -10.15 1.55 6.69
C GLY A 1130 -11.01 2.67 7.29
N TRP A 1131 -10.89 3.90 6.78
CA TRP A 1131 -11.73 5.02 7.22
C TRP A 1131 -13.16 4.84 6.75
N GLN A 1132 -13.37 4.37 5.52
CA GLN A 1132 -14.69 4.05 4.99
C GLN A 1132 -15.43 3.04 5.88
N ALA A 1133 -14.78 1.93 6.25
CA ALA A 1133 -15.35 0.91 7.14
C ALA A 1133 -15.71 1.49 8.51
N GLN A 1134 -14.81 2.30 9.10
CA GLN A 1134 -15.08 3.00 10.36
C GLN A 1134 -16.31 3.90 10.26
N ARG A 1135 -16.52 4.58 9.12
CA ARG A 1135 -17.70 5.41 8.90
C ARG A 1135 -18.96 4.60 8.70
N PHE A 1136 -18.92 3.49 7.96
CA PHE A 1136 -20.07 2.58 7.87
C PHE A 1136 -20.49 2.02 9.24
N VAL A 1137 -19.54 1.60 10.08
CA VAL A 1137 -19.85 1.15 11.45
C VAL A 1137 -20.49 2.27 12.26
N LEU A 1138 -19.94 3.48 12.19
CA LEU A 1138 -20.49 4.65 12.90
C LEU A 1138 -21.93 4.97 12.47
N VAL A 1139 -22.22 4.96 11.16
CA VAL A 1139 -23.59 5.18 10.66
C VAL A 1139 -24.51 4.02 11.11
N ALA A 1140 -24.03 2.77 11.04
CA ALA A 1140 -24.78 1.59 11.45
C ALA A 1140 -25.16 1.60 12.94
N GLU A 1141 -24.30 2.14 13.81
CA GLU A 1141 -24.59 2.30 15.25
C GLU A 1141 -25.78 3.25 15.50
N SER A 1142 -26.09 4.16 14.57
CA SER A 1142 -27.21 5.10 14.69
C SER A 1142 -28.41 4.77 13.79
N ALA A 1143 -28.29 3.78 12.90
CA ALA A 1143 -29.31 3.41 11.93
C ALA A 1143 -30.32 2.36 12.43
N ALA A 1144 -31.48 2.28 11.76
CA ALA A 1144 -32.45 1.20 11.96
C ALA A 1144 -31.87 -0.17 11.57
N PRO A 1145 -32.35 -1.30 12.13
CA PRO A 1145 -31.73 -2.63 11.99
C PRO A 1145 -31.44 -3.06 10.54
N ASP A 1146 -32.37 -2.88 9.60
CA ASP A 1146 -32.18 -3.32 8.21
C ASP A 1146 -31.10 -2.50 7.49
N ARG A 1147 -31.08 -1.19 7.72
CA ARG A 1147 -30.03 -0.30 7.20
C ARG A 1147 -28.68 -0.59 7.89
N ALA A 1148 -28.70 -0.86 9.19
CA ALA A 1148 -27.51 -1.25 9.95
C ALA A 1148 -26.90 -2.55 9.40
N ARG A 1149 -27.71 -3.56 9.03
CA ARG A 1149 -27.19 -4.79 8.40
C ARG A 1149 -26.45 -4.48 7.09
N ARG A 1150 -27.07 -3.71 6.19
CA ARG A 1150 -26.44 -3.33 4.91
C ARG A 1150 -25.11 -2.60 5.13
N LEU A 1151 -25.09 -1.63 6.04
CA LEU A 1151 -23.87 -0.87 6.36
C LEU A 1151 -22.79 -1.75 7.00
N LEU A 1152 -23.15 -2.70 7.86
CA LEU A 1152 -22.20 -3.63 8.47
C LEU A 1152 -21.63 -4.62 7.45
N ALA A 1153 -22.42 -5.06 6.47
CA ALA A 1153 -21.90 -5.86 5.35
C ALA A 1153 -20.86 -5.06 4.54
N LEU A 1154 -21.14 -3.79 4.21
CA LEU A 1154 -20.18 -2.91 3.54
C LEU A 1154 -18.92 -2.67 4.39
N ALA A 1155 -19.06 -2.52 5.71
CA ALA A 1155 -17.93 -2.39 6.62
C ALA A 1155 -17.04 -3.65 6.65
N LEU A 1156 -17.65 -4.84 6.73
CA LEU A 1156 -16.94 -6.13 6.65
C LEU A 1156 -16.26 -6.31 5.29
N ARG A 1157 -16.89 -5.89 4.20
CA ARG A 1157 -16.25 -5.91 2.88
C ARG A 1157 -15.01 -5.03 2.81
N ALA A 1158 -15.07 -3.84 3.40
CA ALA A 1158 -14.01 -2.85 3.34
C ALA A 1158 -12.85 -3.12 4.31
N ALA A 1159 -13.08 -3.72 5.48
CA ALA A 1159 -12.04 -3.90 6.50
C ALA A 1159 -12.22 -5.15 7.40
N SER A 1160 -11.30 -5.30 8.35
CA SER A 1160 -11.28 -6.38 9.36
C SER A 1160 -12.59 -6.47 10.15
N TRP A 1161 -13.01 -7.69 10.49
CA TRP A 1161 -14.22 -7.93 11.29
C TRP A 1161 -14.12 -7.35 12.70
N SER A 1162 -12.90 -7.23 13.25
CA SER A 1162 -12.64 -6.66 14.57
C SER A 1162 -13.21 -5.25 14.75
N LEU A 1163 -13.19 -4.44 13.69
CA LEU A 1163 -13.74 -3.07 13.69
C LEU A 1163 -15.27 -3.05 13.84
N SER A 1164 -15.96 -4.10 13.38
CA SER A 1164 -17.43 -4.16 13.33
C SER A 1164 -18.04 -4.93 14.49
N LEU A 1165 -17.24 -5.64 15.30
CA LEU A 1165 -17.69 -6.57 16.34
C LEU A 1165 -18.74 -6.02 17.30
N LYS A 1166 -18.50 -4.81 17.83
CA LYS A 1166 -19.41 -4.19 18.80
C LYS A 1166 -20.78 -3.89 18.18
N ALA A 1167 -20.79 -3.42 16.93
CA ALA A 1167 -22.02 -3.12 16.21
C ALA A 1167 -22.72 -4.42 15.76
N LEU A 1168 -21.97 -5.42 15.31
CA LEU A 1168 -22.48 -6.76 14.96
C LEU A 1168 -23.14 -7.43 16.17
N ALA A 1169 -22.53 -7.39 17.35
CA ALA A 1169 -23.10 -7.97 18.56
C ALA A 1169 -24.43 -7.33 18.98
N ARG A 1170 -24.72 -6.10 18.52
CA ARG A 1170 -26.00 -5.43 18.76
C ARG A 1170 -27.07 -5.81 17.73
N VAL A 1171 -26.68 -5.92 16.46
CA VAL A 1171 -27.60 -6.17 15.34
C VAL A 1171 -27.89 -7.66 15.18
N GLU A 1172 -26.87 -8.50 15.31
CA GLU A 1172 -26.93 -9.95 15.05
C GLU A 1172 -25.99 -10.75 15.98
N PRO A 1173 -26.38 -10.94 17.26
CA PRO A 1173 -25.55 -11.63 18.26
C PRO A 1173 -25.26 -13.10 17.92
N ALA A 1174 -26.15 -13.74 17.15
CA ALA A 1174 -26.01 -15.15 16.74
C ALA A 1174 -24.81 -15.34 15.80
N ALA A 1175 -24.66 -14.47 14.80
CA ALA A 1175 -23.51 -14.49 13.88
C ALA A 1175 -22.18 -14.35 14.63
N VAL A 1176 -22.12 -13.48 15.65
CA VAL A 1176 -20.92 -13.33 16.48
C VAL A 1176 -20.63 -14.59 17.29
N SER A 1177 -21.65 -15.26 17.81
CA SER A 1177 -21.49 -16.50 18.60
C SER A 1177 -20.96 -17.64 17.72
N ALA A 1178 -21.56 -17.84 16.54
CA ALA A 1178 -21.11 -18.84 15.57
C ALA A 1178 -19.65 -18.61 15.12
N ALA A 1179 -19.30 -17.35 14.83
CA ALA A 1179 -17.94 -16.99 14.45
C ALA A 1179 -16.91 -17.20 15.56
N VAL A 1180 -17.28 -16.96 16.83
CA VAL A 1180 -16.42 -17.27 17.97
C VAL A 1180 -16.22 -18.77 18.10
N ASP A 1181 -17.27 -19.59 17.95
CA ASP A 1181 -17.12 -21.04 18.03
C ASP A 1181 -16.21 -21.60 16.92
N ASP A 1182 -16.29 -21.04 15.70
CA ASP A 1182 -15.42 -21.39 14.56
C ASP A 1182 -13.96 -20.93 14.71
N LEU A 1183 -13.70 -19.86 15.48
CA LEU A 1183 -12.36 -19.38 15.80
C LEU A 1183 -11.65 -20.24 16.86
N TRP A 1184 -12.40 -20.95 17.71
CA TRP A 1184 -11.84 -21.76 18.81
C TRP A 1184 -11.75 -23.25 18.47
N THR A 1185 -12.41 -23.69 17.39
CA THR A 1185 -12.45 -25.10 16.96
C THR A 1185 -11.54 -25.42 15.78
N GLY A 1186 -11.08 -24.42 15.03
CA GLY A 1186 -10.07 -24.53 13.96
C GLY A 1186 -8.75 -23.91 14.36
#